data_AF-A0A6N2N0D9-F1
#
_entry.id   AF-A0A6N2N0D9-F1
#
_cell.length_a   1.000
_cell.length_b   1.000
_cell.length_c   1.000
_cell.angle_alpha   90.00
_cell.angle_beta   90.00
_cell.angle_gamma   90.00
#
_symmetry.space_group_name_H-M   'P 1'
#
loop_
_entity.id
_entity.type
_entity.pdbx_description
1 polymer ?
#
loop_
_entity_poly.entity_id
_entity_poly.type
_entity_poly.pdbx_seq_one_letter_code
_entity_poly.pdbx_strand_id
1 'polypeptide(L)'
;MERILVFKIFCSALLIGLPTTWGRDNLLSPSKLEKFVDELPDMPKIQSFEVVNGVYKSKPLKIGMYKKQWKFHRDLPPTPVYAYGASKRSATIPGPTIEAIRGIDAFVKWQNHLPSNHILPWDPTIPTAIPRTNKGIPTVVHLHGSIGEPESDGHAQSWFTRGFQEVGPTWTKKEYHYYNLQHPGNLWYHDHAMGLTRVNLLAGLTGAYIIRDREVEAPLRLPSGDEFDRTLMVFDRSFRTNGSIYMSFTGNNPSIHPQWQPEYFGDAIIVNGKAWPRLTVRRRKYRFRIINASNARFFRFFFSNGLKFIHVAADSAYLEKPVITDEILLAPSEIADVVVDFSKSKSDSAILGNHAAYPYPTGDPVNEANDKVMKFIIKKKPEHDTWRVPKTLVKYPHADLSCASKTRYIAMYEYTSGDDEPTHLYINGKSYDEPVTETPEVGTSEIWNVINLTDDNHPLHIHLGLFKVIDQTELVNEEEFTACMMKLNDAIKCKIDQYASGKKIEVPAHEKGWKNVYKMTPGSVTMILVRFAYIHSNESYPFDATAQPGFVYHCHVPCEHCKDQNVLYIPMCTFLFTDLGSRRQCDDATIEVDQMSRRRAENFKMSLPYPCRREYTSVMIVPTGVGASIGGFAGDALPVARALSSVVDCLITHPNVLNAAMLYWPMPNVLYVEGYALDRFAQGLWALQPVHQNKVGLVLDGGIEEELRIRHLQVADSTRASLGLPVLEYIVTDTPLEVEKWVDSKTGQSTGRIKHPGALLRAVETLINRSQVNAVAVVGRFPDDDVEDVDDYRQGVGIDLLAGVEAVISHLVVKEFQIPCAHAPAMLPLLLTKDLCPRSAAEEIGYTFLPCVLTGLSKAPQYLVKDSQSLEKGCLLASDVDSVVLPVNACAGDGALAFARRKRNKPLIITVEENETVLDDTPDKLGIETVMVANYWEAIGVIAAHKAGIDPYSLRRNGIGNIKRAFAKPAKGVSSATQTTLLENYLSGVH
;
A
#
# COMPACT_ATOMS: atom_id res chain seq x y z
N MET A 1 -10.88 81.82 4.19
CA MET A 1 -10.88 80.34 4.09
C MET A 1 -9.54 79.88 3.52
N GLU A 2 -8.48 80.26 4.20
CA GLU A 2 -7.12 79.75 4.06
C GLU A 2 -6.95 78.67 5.12
N ARG A 3 -6.93 77.40 4.71
CA ARG A 3 -6.34 76.27 5.50
C ARG A 3 -6.31 74.91 4.79
N ILE A 4 -6.55 74.84 3.47
CA ILE A 4 -6.57 73.54 2.75
C ILE A 4 -5.51 73.45 1.63
N LEU A 5 -4.74 74.51 1.34
CA LEU A 5 -3.76 74.51 0.23
C LEU A 5 -2.27 74.38 0.64
N VAL A 6 -1.95 74.20 1.93
CA VAL A 6 -0.54 74.09 2.39
C VAL A 6 -0.11 72.65 2.67
N PHE A 7 -1.03 71.68 2.73
CA PHE A 7 -0.68 70.29 3.07
C PHE A 7 -0.40 69.36 1.86
N LYS A 8 -0.57 69.84 0.62
CA LYS A 8 -0.30 69.04 -0.59
C LYS A 8 0.97 69.41 -1.36
N ILE A 9 1.69 70.46 -0.96
CA ILE A 9 2.92 70.90 -1.66
C ILE A 9 4.21 70.45 -0.94
N PHE A 10 4.13 69.98 0.31
CA PHE A 10 5.31 69.48 1.04
C PHE A 10 5.65 68.00 0.82
N CYS A 11 4.81 67.23 0.11
CA CYS A 11 5.07 65.81 -0.18
C CYS A 11 5.56 65.52 -1.61
N SER A 12 5.73 66.54 -2.46
CA SER A 12 6.08 66.33 -3.88
C SER A 12 7.51 66.78 -4.23
N ALA A 13 8.30 67.24 -3.26
CA ALA A 13 9.64 67.80 -3.49
C ALA A 13 10.78 67.04 -2.77
N LEU A 14 10.56 65.77 -2.37
CA LEU A 14 11.58 64.90 -1.75
C LEU A 14 11.85 63.63 -2.57
N LEU A 15 11.66 63.71 -3.90
CA LEU A 15 11.83 62.60 -4.85
C LEU A 15 12.81 62.95 -5.99
N ILE A 16 13.82 63.78 -5.71
CA ILE A 16 14.97 63.96 -6.59
C ILE A 16 16.23 63.68 -5.78
N GLY A 17 16.91 62.58 -6.13
CA GLY A 17 18.28 62.32 -5.71
C GLY A 17 18.44 61.27 -4.61
N LEU A 18 18.23 60.01 -4.95
CA LEU A 18 19.10 58.90 -4.53
C LEU A 18 18.99 57.84 -5.63
N PRO A 19 20.06 57.52 -6.39
CA PRO A 19 20.04 56.30 -7.17
C PRO A 19 19.82 55.17 -6.17
N THR A 20 18.70 54.45 -6.30
CA THR A 20 18.49 53.21 -5.55
C THR A 20 19.59 52.27 -5.96
N THR A 21 20.68 52.28 -5.20
CA THR A 21 21.64 51.20 -5.14
C THR A 21 20.88 49.99 -4.61
N TRP A 22 20.20 49.27 -5.50
CA TRP A 22 19.88 47.86 -5.28
C TRP A 22 21.22 47.21 -4.95
N GLY A 23 21.36 46.83 -3.68
CA GLY A 23 22.62 46.43 -3.10
C GLY A 23 23.21 45.30 -3.93
N ARG A 24 24.49 45.44 -4.31
CA ARG A 24 25.32 44.29 -4.67
C ARG A 24 25.04 43.19 -3.65
N ASP A 25 24.59 42.02 -4.08
CA ASP A 25 24.47 40.87 -3.19
C ASP A 25 25.84 40.65 -2.55
N ASN A 26 25.96 41.04 -1.27
CA ASN A 26 27.21 40.94 -0.52
C ASN A 26 27.44 39.47 -0.14
N LEU A 27 27.68 38.65 -1.16
CA LEU A 27 28.08 37.24 -1.07
C LEU A 27 29.49 37.16 -0.49
N LEU A 28 29.68 36.22 0.43
CA LEU A 28 31.01 35.96 0.94
C LEU A 28 31.75 35.05 -0.03
N SER A 29 32.88 35.51 -0.58
CA SER A 29 33.74 34.63 -1.37
C SER A 29 34.37 33.55 -0.48
N PRO A 30 34.23 32.26 -0.83
CA PRO A 30 34.85 31.14 -0.12
C PRO A 30 36.36 31.28 0.08
N SER A 31 37.04 31.94 -0.86
CA SER A 31 38.49 32.20 -0.82
C SER A 31 38.95 32.97 0.43
N LYS A 32 38.03 33.67 1.10
CA LYS A 32 38.30 34.42 2.34
C LYS A 32 38.23 33.54 3.60
N LEU A 33 37.73 32.31 3.50
CA LEU A 33 37.62 31.38 4.63
C LEU A 33 38.82 30.43 4.64
N GLU A 34 39.50 30.34 5.79
CA GLU A 34 40.63 29.44 5.96
C GLU A 34 40.17 27.98 6.04
N LYS A 35 40.55 27.14 5.07
CA LYS A 35 40.14 25.72 5.02
C LYS A 35 40.81 24.89 6.13
N PHE A 36 40.11 23.88 6.65
CA PHE A 36 40.63 22.89 7.61
C PHE A 36 41.01 23.42 8.99
N VAL A 37 40.33 24.46 9.47
CA VAL A 37 40.56 25.06 10.81
C VAL A 37 39.65 24.50 11.90
N ASP A 38 38.42 24.13 11.56
CA ASP A 38 37.44 23.58 12.49
C ASP A 38 37.59 22.04 12.58
N GLU A 39 37.53 21.48 13.78
CA GLU A 39 37.42 20.02 13.95
C GLU A 39 36.02 19.54 13.52
N LEU A 40 35.97 18.35 12.93
CA LEU A 40 34.72 17.68 12.60
C LEU A 40 33.92 17.42 13.89
N PRO A 41 32.67 17.90 13.99
CA PRO A 41 31.84 17.66 15.17
C PRO A 41 31.29 16.24 15.17
N ASP A 42 31.16 15.68 16.36
CA ASP A 42 30.50 14.41 16.59
C ASP A 42 28.98 14.63 16.66
N MET A 43 28.25 13.92 15.81
CA MET A 43 26.79 13.96 15.83
C MET A 43 26.26 13.30 17.11
N PRO A 44 25.35 13.96 17.86
CA PRO A 44 24.79 13.39 19.07
C PRO A 44 23.96 12.15 18.74
N LYS A 45 24.09 11.08 19.53
CA LYS A 45 23.37 9.83 19.33
C LYS A 45 22.16 9.72 20.26
N ILE A 46 21.04 9.22 19.74
CA ILE A 46 19.83 8.92 20.48
C ILE A 46 19.44 7.47 20.20
N GLN A 47 19.24 6.67 21.23
CA GLN A 47 18.80 5.29 21.10
C GLN A 47 17.28 5.23 21.15
N SER A 48 16.66 4.53 20.19
CA SER A 48 15.21 4.26 20.17
C SER A 48 14.81 3.08 21.07
N PHE A 49 15.75 2.50 21.80
CA PHE A 49 15.55 1.37 22.69
C PHE A 49 16.18 1.61 24.06
N GLU A 50 15.76 0.82 25.04
CA GLU A 50 16.38 0.72 26.36
C GLU A 50 16.67 -0.75 26.70
N VAL A 51 17.71 -0.99 27.50
CA VAL A 51 18.07 -2.35 27.95
C VAL A 51 17.54 -2.53 29.37
N VAL A 52 16.47 -3.31 29.53
CA VAL A 52 15.89 -3.65 30.83
C VAL A 52 16.11 -5.13 31.09
N ASN A 53 16.88 -5.47 32.13
CA ASN A 53 17.26 -6.84 32.49
C ASN A 53 17.92 -7.64 31.34
N GLY A 54 18.70 -6.97 30.48
CA GLY A 54 19.37 -7.61 29.35
C GLY A 54 18.51 -7.81 28.10
N VAL A 55 17.24 -7.37 28.13
CA VAL A 55 16.32 -7.41 26.98
C VAL A 55 16.15 -6.00 26.43
N TYR A 56 16.22 -5.87 25.10
CA TYR A 56 15.93 -4.61 24.40
C TYR A 56 14.43 -4.33 24.41
N LYS A 57 14.03 -3.16 24.87
CA LYS A 57 12.64 -2.66 24.83
C LYS A 57 12.56 -1.37 24.05
N SER A 58 11.42 -1.14 23.40
CA SER A 58 11.15 0.11 22.70
C SER A 58 11.13 1.29 23.67
N LYS A 59 11.73 2.41 23.25
CA LYS A 59 11.74 3.67 23.98
C LYS A 59 11.14 4.77 23.09
N PRO A 60 9.99 5.36 23.46
CA PRO A 60 9.39 6.42 22.67
C PRO A 60 10.27 7.67 22.66
N LEU A 61 10.50 8.23 21.47
CA LEU A 61 11.32 9.40 21.24
C LEU A 61 10.46 10.62 20.93
N LYS A 62 10.87 11.79 21.45
CA LYS A 62 10.27 13.08 21.10
C LYS A 62 11.34 13.94 20.48
N ILE A 63 11.18 14.28 19.20
CA ILE A 63 12.16 15.06 18.45
C ILE A 63 11.46 16.30 17.91
N GLY A 64 11.94 17.46 18.35
CA GLY A 64 11.42 18.75 17.93
C GLY A 64 12.27 19.40 16.83
N MET A 65 11.62 20.19 16.00
CA MET A 65 12.24 21.10 15.03
C MET A 65 12.34 22.49 15.65
N TYR A 66 13.56 23.02 15.77
CA TYR A 66 13.81 24.31 16.43
C TYR A 66 14.62 25.25 15.55
N LYS A 67 14.29 26.55 15.61
CA LYS A 67 15.16 27.62 15.10
C LYS A 67 16.33 27.85 16.05
N LYS A 68 17.56 27.75 15.53
CA LYS A 68 18.81 27.93 16.27
C LYS A 68 19.81 28.75 15.45
N GLN A 69 20.77 29.36 16.12
CA GLN A 69 21.93 29.98 15.48
C GLN A 69 23.07 28.96 15.50
N TRP A 70 23.66 28.67 14.35
CA TRP A 70 24.74 27.70 14.20
C TRP A 70 25.94 28.30 13.51
N LYS A 71 27.14 28.00 13.99
CA LYS A 71 28.38 28.56 13.46
C LYS A 71 29.09 27.54 12.58
N PHE A 72 28.86 27.64 11.26
CA PHE A 72 29.44 26.73 10.26
C PHE A 72 30.96 26.84 10.11
N HIS A 73 31.56 28.00 10.40
CA HIS A 73 33.00 28.21 10.30
C HIS A 73 33.49 29.18 11.39
N ARG A 74 34.73 29.03 11.86
CA ARG A 74 35.37 29.93 12.84
C ARG A 74 35.22 31.42 12.47
N ASP A 75 35.40 31.72 11.19
CA ASP A 75 35.44 33.09 10.65
C ASP A 75 34.09 33.56 10.09
N LEU A 76 33.03 32.73 10.19
CA LEU A 76 31.67 33.10 9.83
C LEU A 76 30.87 33.54 11.07
N PRO A 77 30.02 34.59 10.97
CA PRO A 77 29.02 34.87 11.98
C PRO A 77 28.06 33.68 12.16
N PRO A 78 27.40 33.53 13.34
CA PRO A 78 26.38 32.51 13.54
C PRO A 78 25.22 32.67 12.54
N THR A 79 24.86 31.57 11.89
CA THR A 79 23.85 31.47 10.85
C THR A 79 22.51 30.98 11.42
N PRO A 80 21.37 31.61 11.08
CA PRO A 80 20.06 31.07 11.46
C PRO A 80 19.76 29.78 10.69
N VAL A 81 19.45 28.71 11.42
CA VAL A 81 19.15 27.37 10.88
C VAL A 81 17.93 26.75 11.57
N TYR A 82 17.35 25.74 10.93
CA TYR A 82 16.40 24.81 11.53
C TYR A 82 17.11 23.50 11.85
N ALA A 83 16.90 23.01 13.07
CA ALA A 83 17.64 21.88 13.61
C ALA A 83 16.71 20.91 14.35
N TYR A 84 16.94 19.62 14.16
CA TYR A 84 16.29 18.56 14.92
C TYR A 84 16.97 18.33 16.26
N GLY A 85 16.19 18.05 17.30
CA GLY A 85 16.71 17.60 18.59
C GLY A 85 15.64 17.30 19.62
N ALA A 86 15.99 16.62 20.71
CA ALA A 86 15.07 16.37 21.82
C ALA A 86 14.65 17.65 22.57
N SER A 87 15.47 18.70 22.49
CA SER A 87 15.21 20.02 23.06
C SER A 87 15.91 21.10 22.23
N LYS A 88 15.50 22.36 22.38
CA LYS A 88 16.17 23.51 21.71
C LYS A 88 17.68 23.59 22.02
N ARG A 89 18.11 23.13 23.21
CA ARG A 89 19.53 23.13 23.60
C ARG A 89 20.30 22.02 22.87
N SER A 90 19.74 20.81 22.84
CA SER A 90 20.35 19.62 22.22
C SER A 90 20.19 19.53 20.71
N ALA A 91 19.40 20.43 20.09
CA ALA A 91 19.25 20.47 18.64
C ALA A 91 20.57 20.82 17.93
N THR A 92 20.93 20.05 16.92
CA THR A 92 22.18 20.17 16.14
C THR A 92 21.88 20.18 14.64
N ILE A 93 22.86 20.61 13.85
CA ILE A 93 22.84 20.47 12.40
C ILE A 93 24.10 19.71 11.96
N PRO A 94 23.97 18.52 11.35
CA PRO A 94 22.75 17.74 11.21
C PRO A 94 22.13 17.34 12.55
N GLY A 95 20.88 16.89 12.50
CA GLY A 95 20.13 16.36 13.64
C GLY A 95 20.81 15.16 14.30
N PRO A 96 20.36 14.76 15.49
CA PRO A 96 20.92 13.61 16.20
C PRO A 96 20.82 12.32 15.38
N THR A 97 21.87 11.49 15.43
CA THR A 97 21.83 10.14 14.86
C THR A 97 20.94 9.26 15.72
N ILE A 98 19.88 8.71 15.14
CA ILE A 98 18.99 7.77 15.83
C ILE A 98 19.52 6.35 15.60
N GLU A 99 19.81 5.62 16.66
CA GLU A 99 20.23 4.22 16.59
C GLU A 99 19.08 3.30 17.02
N ALA A 100 18.73 2.37 16.13
CA ALA A 100 17.70 1.36 16.33
C ALA A 100 18.29 -0.05 16.21
N ILE A 101 17.60 -1.02 16.80
CA ILE A 101 17.93 -2.45 16.70
C ILE A 101 16.87 -3.12 15.84
N ARG A 102 17.31 -4.00 14.94
CA ARG A 102 16.41 -4.78 14.09
C ARG A 102 15.42 -5.59 14.94
N GLY A 103 14.14 -5.53 14.59
CA GLY A 103 13.05 -6.24 15.28
C GLY A 103 12.55 -5.57 16.57
N ILE A 104 13.04 -4.37 16.90
CA ILE A 104 12.48 -3.55 17.98
C ILE A 104 11.78 -2.34 17.37
N ASP A 105 10.49 -2.23 17.67
CA ASP A 105 9.66 -1.10 17.24
C ASP A 105 10.22 0.22 17.80
N ALA A 106 10.24 1.27 16.98
CA ALA A 106 10.61 2.61 17.40
C ALA A 106 9.43 3.56 17.18
N PHE A 107 9.03 4.25 18.25
CA PHE A 107 7.99 5.27 18.21
C PHE A 107 8.64 6.66 18.27
N VAL A 108 8.43 7.49 17.26
CA VAL A 108 9.01 8.84 17.19
C VAL A 108 7.91 9.88 17.00
N LYS A 109 7.79 10.77 17.98
CA LYS A 109 6.92 11.93 17.91
C LYS A 109 7.69 13.15 17.41
N TRP A 110 7.45 13.51 16.15
CA TRP A 110 8.01 14.71 15.52
C TRP A 110 7.20 15.95 15.92
N GLN A 111 7.85 16.97 16.47
CA GLN A 111 7.17 18.17 16.98
C GLN A 111 7.69 19.43 16.27
N ASN A 112 6.78 20.20 15.69
CA ASN A 112 7.12 21.47 15.07
C ASN A 112 7.09 22.60 16.12
N HIS A 113 8.25 23.21 16.39
CA HIS A 113 8.42 24.42 17.22
C HIS A 113 9.01 25.59 16.43
N LEU A 114 8.89 25.55 15.09
CA LEU A 114 9.40 26.58 14.19
C LEU A 114 8.57 27.87 14.26
N PRO A 115 9.14 29.02 13.87
CA PRO A 115 8.41 30.29 13.81
C PRO A 115 7.33 30.28 12.71
N SER A 116 6.53 31.35 12.66
CA SER A 116 5.47 31.51 11.65
C SER A 116 5.97 31.85 10.25
N ASN A 117 7.17 32.45 10.14
CA ASN A 117 7.76 32.88 8.87
C ASN A 117 9.05 32.10 8.59
N HIS A 118 9.21 31.66 7.34
CA HIS A 118 10.40 30.96 6.89
C HIS A 118 11.66 31.85 6.91
N ILE A 119 12.85 31.27 7.09
CA ILE A 119 14.13 32.01 7.11
C ILE A 119 14.67 32.32 5.71
N LEU A 120 14.21 31.56 4.73
CA LEU A 120 14.60 31.63 3.32
C LEU A 120 13.38 32.00 2.47
N PRO A 121 13.58 32.62 1.30
CA PRO A 121 12.52 32.82 0.34
C PRO A 121 11.91 31.49 -0.11
N TRP A 122 10.61 31.50 -0.37
CA TRP A 122 9.94 30.44 -1.10
C TRP A 122 9.08 31.08 -2.19
N ASP A 123 8.86 30.36 -3.28
CA ASP A 123 8.04 30.85 -4.37
C ASP A 123 6.54 30.60 -4.08
N PRO A 124 5.70 31.64 -3.99
CA PRO A 124 4.26 31.46 -3.74
C PRO A 124 3.49 30.91 -4.95
N THR A 125 4.10 30.85 -6.14
CA THR A 125 3.46 30.35 -7.37
C THR A 125 3.48 28.82 -7.47
N ILE A 126 4.21 28.13 -6.60
CA ILE A 126 4.34 26.67 -6.53
C ILE A 126 3.33 26.11 -5.52
N PRO A 127 2.62 24.97 -5.77
CA PRO A 127 1.57 24.48 -4.88
C PRO A 127 2.17 24.05 -3.54
N THR A 128 2.18 24.96 -2.58
CA THR A 128 2.82 24.73 -1.29
C THR A 128 1.81 24.16 -0.31
N ALA A 129 2.32 23.46 0.70
CA ALA A 129 1.58 23.24 1.93
C ALA A 129 1.26 24.63 2.53
N ILE A 130 0.08 25.18 2.22
CA ILE A 130 -0.33 26.48 2.77
C ILE A 130 -1.33 26.21 3.90
N PRO A 131 -0.98 26.56 5.15
CA PRO A 131 -1.95 26.54 6.25
C PRO A 131 -3.10 27.50 5.92
N ARG A 132 -4.34 27.14 6.25
CA ARG A 132 -5.54 27.98 6.05
C ARG A 132 -5.38 29.36 6.68
N THR A 133 -4.63 29.48 7.77
CA THR A 133 -4.39 30.77 8.42
C THR A 133 -3.21 31.55 7.84
N ASN A 134 -2.50 31.02 6.84
CA ASN A 134 -1.21 31.50 6.33
C ASN A 134 -0.17 31.72 7.44
N LYS A 135 -0.29 31.01 8.56
CA LYS A 135 0.61 31.13 9.72
C LYS A 135 1.20 29.77 10.07
N GLY A 136 2.52 29.75 10.23
CA GLY A 136 3.25 28.53 10.58
C GLY A 136 3.91 27.91 9.36
N ILE A 137 5.08 27.31 9.58
CA ILE A 137 5.81 26.59 8.54
C ILE A 137 5.33 25.14 8.60
N PRO A 138 4.73 24.60 7.53
CA PRO A 138 4.45 23.17 7.42
C PRO A 138 5.73 22.36 7.35
N THR A 139 5.69 21.21 8.01
CA THR A 139 6.79 20.25 8.06
C THR A 139 6.23 18.83 8.10
N VAL A 140 6.92 17.88 7.49
CA VAL A 140 6.65 16.44 7.62
C VAL A 140 7.98 15.71 7.53
N VAL A 141 8.19 14.68 8.34
CA VAL A 141 9.48 14.00 8.39
C VAL A 141 9.38 12.69 7.61
N HIS A 142 10.22 12.52 6.60
CA HIS A 142 10.40 11.26 5.91
C HIS A 142 11.64 10.54 6.45
N LEU A 143 11.51 9.24 6.70
CA LEU A 143 12.64 8.37 7.04
C LEU A 143 13.10 7.61 5.79
N HIS A 144 14.04 8.21 5.07
CA HIS A 144 14.56 7.72 3.82
C HIS A 144 15.24 6.35 3.96
N GLY A 145 14.74 5.41 3.16
CA GLY A 145 15.17 4.00 3.16
C GLY A 145 14.45 3.12 4.20
N SER A 146 13.45 3.65 4.89
CA SER A 146 12.63 2.85 5.80
C SER A 146 11.58 2.03 5.06
N ILE A 147 11.33 0.83 5.57
CA ILE A 147 10.20 -0.01 5.22
C ILE A 147 9.21 0.08 6.38
N GLY A 148 8.20 0.95 6.26
CA GLY A 148 7.23 1.26 7.30
C GLY A 148 5.85 1.56 6.73
N GLU A 149 4.87 1.77 7.62
CA GLU A 149 3.48 2.07 7.23
C GLU A 149 3.38 3.42 6.49
N PRO A 150 2.46 3.56 5.52
CA PRO A 150 2.34 4.78 4.70
C PRO A 150 2.05 6.03 5.54
N GLU A 151 1.34 5.87 6.66
CA GLU A 151 1.02 6.96 7.59
C GLU A 151 2.25 7.52 8.34
N SER A 152 3.28 6.70 8.51
CA SER A 152 4.54 7.04 9.20
C SER A 152 5.72 7.22 8.23
N ASP A 153 5.47 7.09 6.92
CA ASP A 153 6.48 7.29 5.89
C ASP A 153 6.82 8.77 5.69
N GLY A 154 5.85 9.67 5.95
CA GLY A 154 6.04 11.11 5.79
C GLY A 154 5.62 11.64 4.42
N HIS A 155 4.45 11.19 3.93
CA HIS A 155 3.85 11.67 2.69
C HIS A 155 3.77 13.21 2.62
N ALA A 156 4.02 13.80 1.45
CA ALA A 156 4.19 15.25 1.31
C ALA A 156 2.96 16.08 1.70
N GLN A 157 1.75 15.52 1.54
CA GLN A 157 0.49 16.12 1.98
C GLN A 157 0.18 15.88 3.48
N SER A 158 0.97 15.08 4.18
CA SER A 158 0.81 14.79 5.61
C SER A 158 1.59 15.78 6.49
N TRP A 159 1.70 17.03 6.05
CA TRP A 159 2.39 18.08 6.77
C TRP A 159 1.63 18.53 8.02
N PHE A 160 2.36 19.10 8.97
CA PHE A 160 1.79 19.71 10.16
C PHE A 160 2.55 20.98 10.52
N THR A 161 1.84 21.94 11.08
CA THR A 161 2.40 23.22 11.54
C THR A 161 2.74 23.16 13.03
N ARG A 162 3.23 24.28 13.57
CA ARG A 162 3.61 24.43 14.97
C ARG A 162 2.54 23.90 15.92
N GLY A 163 2.93 22.95 16.78
CA GLY A 163 2.03 22.37 17.78
C GLY A 163 0.85 21.58 17.21
N PHE A 164 0.90 21.15 15.94
CA PHE A 164 -0.20 20.48 15.23
C PHE A 164 -1.49 21.34 15.17
N GLN A 165 -1.35 22.67 15.08
CA GLN A 165 -2.50 23.58 14.97
C GLN A 165 -3.26 23.38 13.67
N GLU A 166 -2.52 23.20 12.58
CA GLU A 166 -3.02 22.84 11.27
C GLU A 166 -2.25 21.64 10.74
N VAL A 167 -2.96 20.76 10.04
CA VAL A 167 -2.45 19.52 9.46
C VAL A 167 -2.93 19.42 8.02
N GLY A 168 -2.14 18.76 7.18
CA GLY A 168 -2.47 18.52 5.78
C GLY A 168 -3.55 17.45 5.60
N PRO A 169 -4.11 17.32 4.39
CA PRO A 169 -5.30 16.51 4.13
C PRO A 169 -5.11 15.02 4.38
N THR A 170 -3.89 14.51 4.18
CA THR A 170 -3.55 13.08 4.34
C THR A 170 -2.96 12.75 5.70
N TRP A 171 -2.92 13.71 6.62
CA TRP A 171 -2.32 13.50 7.93
C TRP A 171 -3.24 12.67 8.84
N THR A 172 -2.74 11.54 9.34
CA THR A 172 -3.53 10.61 10.17
C THR A 172 -2.97 10.43 11.59
N LYS A 173 -1.65 10.45 11.77
CA LYS A 173 -0.98 10.10 13.04
C LYS A 173 0.00 11.16 13.56
N LYS A 174 0.04 11.32 14.89
CA LYS A 174 0.98 12.21 15.62
C LYS A 174 2.33 11.55 15.92
N GLU A 175 2.33 10.26 16.15
CA GLU A 175 3.52 9.49 16.52
C GLU A 175 3.80 8.48 15.42
N TYR A 176 5.01 8.54 14.88
CA TYR A 176 5.42 7.72 13.77
C TYR A 176 5.93 6.39 14.31
N HIS A 177 5.49 5.30 13.69
CA HIS A 177 5.83 3.95 14.08
C HIS A 177 6.76 3.31 13.04
N TYR A 178 7.97 2.98 13.47
CA TYR A 178 8.97 2.29 12.66
C TYR A 178 9.22 0.90 13.22
N TYR A 179 8.78 -0.14 12.51
CA TYR A 179 8.96 -1.54 12.93
C TYR A 179 10.43 -2.00 12.96
N ASN A 180 11.30 -1.38 12.15
CA ASN A 180 12.71 -1.75 12.00
C ASN A 180 12.95 -3.24 11.70
N LEU A 181 12.02 -3.90 10.98
CA LEU A 181 12.14 -5.32 10.61
C LEU A 181 12.98 -5.53 9.33
N GLN A 182 13.39 -4.46 8.67
CA GLN A 182 14.27 -4.51 7.51
C GLN A 182 15.70 -4.97 7.85
N HIS A 183 16.52 -5.12 6.81
CA HIS A 183 17.93 -5.46 6.95
C HIS A 183 18.71 -4.35 7.69
N PRO A 184 19.82 -4.66 8.39
CA PRO A 184 20.65 -3.64 9.03
C PRO A 184 21.25 -2.73 7.97
N GLY A 185 21.28 -1.43 8.25
CA GLY A 185 21.44 -0.44 7.19
C GLY A 185 21.63 0.99 7.65
N ASN A 186 22.01 1.83 6.68
CA ASN A 186 22.05 3.29 6.82
C ASN A 186 20.77 3.90 6.27
N LEU A 187 20.14 4.73 7.08
CA LEU A 187 18.98 5.51 6.72
C LEU A 187 19.27 6.97 7.12
N TRP A 188 18.43 7.88 6.66
CA TRP A 188 18.48 9.26 7.09
C TRP A 188 17.07 9.83 7.11
N TYR A 189 16.83 10.83 7.96
CA TYR A 189 15.53 11.48 8.04
C TYR A 189 15.65 12.94 7.65
N HIS A 190 14.67 13.44 6.91
CA HIS A 190 14.65 14.81 6.43
C HIS A 190 13.21 15.31 6.30
N ASP A 191 13.04 16.62 6.12
CA ASP A 191 11.72 17.17 5.83
C ASP A 191 11.26 16.79 4.41
N HIS A 192 9.96 16.60 4.20
CA HIS A 192 9.35 16.21 2.93
C HIS A 192 8.06 17.00 2.64
N ALA A 193 7.94 18.22 3.15
CA ALA A 193 6.69 18.98 3.03
C ALA A 193 6.47 19.51 1.61
N MET A 194 5.23 19.36 1.10
CA MET A 194 4.83 19.81 -0.24
C MET A 194 5.28 21.24 -0.56
N GLY A 195 6.06 21.41 -1.64
CA GLY A 195 6.57 22.69 -2.13
C GLY A 195 7.59 23.39 -1.20
N LEU A 196 8.00 22.73 -0.11
CA LEU A 196 8.90 23.30 0.91
C LEU A 196 10.13 22.44 1.19
N THR A 197 10.16 21.18 0.72
CA THR A 197 11.28 20.25 0.90
C THR A 197 12.63 20.92 0.62
N ARG A 198 12.82 21.57 -0.54
CA ARG A 198 14.11 22.21 -0.89
C ARG A 198 14.56 23.23 0.15
N VAL A 199 13.61 24.03 0.66
CA VAL A 199 13.88 25.17 1.52
C VAL A 199 14.07 24.71 2.97
N ASN A 200 13.32 23.71 3.39
CA ASN A 200 13.42 23.07 4.70
C ASN A 200 14.71 22.24 4.84
N LEU A 201 15.14 21.54 3.77
CA LEU A 201 16.45 20.89 3.69
C LEU A 201 17.58 21.92 3.72
N LEU A 202 17.46 23.00 2.91
CA LEU A 202 18.47 24.07 2.88
C LEU A 202 18.62 24.73 4.25
N ALA A 203 17.50 24.92 4.98
CA ALA A 203 17.46 25.45 6.33
C ALA A 203 18.14 24.55 7.38
N GLY A 204 18.27 23.24 7.13
CA GLY A 204 19.03 22.31 7.97
C GLY A 204 18.27 21.12 8.56
N LEU A 205 17.03 20.86 8.12
CA LEU A 205 16.22 19.74 8.61
C LEU A 205 16.65 18.41 7.99
N THR A 206 17.80 17.89 8.42
CA THR A 206 18.32 16.56 8.05
C THR A 206 18.97 15.88 9.25
N GLY A 207 18.99 14.55 9.29
CA GLY A 207 19.68 13.76 10.31
C GLY A 207 19.83 12.30 9.92
N ALA A 208 20.65 11.53 10.65
CA ALA A 208 20.95 10.14 10.30
C ALA A 208 20.17 9.14 11.15
N TYR A 209 19.86 7.97 10.60
CA TYR A 209 19.21 6.87 11.28
C TYR A 209 19.93 5.55 10.96
N ILE A 210 20.25 4.74 11.95
CA ILE A 210 21.04 3.52 11.75
C ILE A 210 20.33 2.34 12.38
N ILE A 211 20.06 1.30 11.59
CA ILE A 211 19.53 0.02 12.06
C ILE A 211 20.70 -0.94 12.27
N ARG A 212 20.87 -1.37 13.52
CA ARG A 212 21.90 -2.33 13.94
C ARG A 212 21.32 -3.72 14.09
N ASP A 213 22.11 -4.71 13.72
CA ASP A 213 21.80 -6.12 13.95
C ASP A 213 23.06 -6.81 14.49
N ARG A 214 23.03 -7.18 15.77
CA ARG A 214 24.19 -7.77 16.43
C ARG A 214 24.52 -9.15 15.88
N GLU A 215 23.52 -9.93 15.46
CA GLU A 215 23.74 -11.30 14.98
C GLU A 215 24.45 -11.30 13.63
N VAL A 216 24.08 -10.36 12.75
CA VAL A 216 24.66 -10.22 11.42
C VAL A 216 25.98 -9.42 11.46
N GLU A 217 26.06 -8.34 12.24
CA GLU A 217 27.24 -7.46 12.25
C GLU A 217 28.40 -7.97 13.12
N ALA A 218 28.14 -8.69 14.22
CA ALA A 218 29.20 -9.15 15.12
C ALA A 218 30.21 -10.13 14.46
N PRO A 219 29.79 -11.10 13.63
CA PRO A 219 30.71 -11.96 12.89
C PRO A 219 31.60 -11.19 11.91
N LEU A 220 31.11 -10.08 11.35
CA LEU A 220 31.86 -9.30 10.35
C LEU A 220 33.07 -8.60 10.95
N ARG A 221 33.02 -8.26 12.25
CA ARG A 221 34.09 -7.53 12.98
C ARG A 221 34.58 -6.28 12.24
N LEU A 222 33.65 -5.58 11.59
CA LEU A 222 33.90 -4.28 10.98
C LEU A 222 34.30 -3.25 12.05
N PRO A 223 34.96 -2.14 11.68
CA PRO A 223 35.24 -1.06 12.62
C PRO A 223 33.96 -0.61 13.32
N SER A 224 33.98 -0.64 14.64
CA SER A 224 32.83 -0.37 15.50
C SER A 224 33.24 0.51 16.69
N GLY A 225 32.25 1.15 17.30
CA GLY A 225 32.43 2.12 18.38
C GLY A 225 32.40 3.56 17.89
N ASP A 226 32.08 4.49 18.78
CA ASP A 226 31.81 5.89 18.44
C ASP A 226 33.00 6.59 17.78
N GLU A 227 34.23 6.21 18.14
CA GLU A 227 35.43 6.79 17.55
C GLU A 227 35.71 6.32 16.12
N PHE A 228 35.32 5.08 15.78
CA PHE A 228 35.75 4.39 14.56
C PHE A 228 34.64 4.18 13.53
N ASP A 229 33.37 4.23 13.94
CA ASP A 229 32.18 4.20 13.08
C ASP A 229 31.53 5.58 13.11
N ARG A 230 31.79 6.37 12.06
CA ARG A 230 31.43 7.79 11.98
C ARG A 230 30.50 8.04 10.80
N THR A 231 29.41 8.75 11.04
CA THR A 231 28.54 9.28 9.98
C THR A 231 29.09 10.61 9.49
N LEU A 232 29.20 10.76 8.17
CA LEU A 232 29.59 11.99 7.49
C LEU A 232 28.41 12.44 6.62
N MET A 233 27.61 13.39 7.11
CA MET A 233 26.59 14.03 6.29
C MET A 233 27.22 15.22 5.58
N VAL A 234 27.24 15.15 4.25
CA VAL A 234 27.85 16.15 3.37
C VAL A 234 26.75 16.95 2.69
N PHE A 235 26.84 18.27 2.74
CA PHE A 235 25.93 19.17 2.03
C PHE A 235 26.63 20.49 1.70
N ASP A 236 26.10 21.26 0.75
CA ASP A 236 26.69 22.49 0.26
C ASP A 236 25.81 23.71 0.55
N ARG A 237 26.41 24.85 0.94
CA ARG A 237 25.68 26.10 1.21
C ARG A 237 26.49 27.31 0.78
N SER A 238 25.81 28.36 0.34
CA SER A 238 26.39 29.69 0.16
C SER A 238 25.98 30.62 1.30
N PHE A 239 26.86 31.54 1.68
CA PHE A 239 26.65 32.45 2.80
C PHE A 239 26.76 33.91 2.36
N ARG A 240 25.91 34.76 2.95
CA ARG A 240 26.05 36.21 2.88
C ARG A 240 27.11 36.69 3.87
N THR A 241 27.62 37.90 3.67
CA THR A 241 28.57 38.56 4.59
C THR A 241 28.06 38.71 6.03
N ASN A 242 26.75 38.76 6.24
CA ASN A 242 26.13 38.76 7.58
C ASN A 242 26.04 37.36 8.22
N GLY A 243 26.50 36.31 7.53
CA GLY A 243 26.46 34.91 7.96
C GLY A 243 25.15 34.17 7.65
N SER A 244 24.12 34.82 7.08
CA SER A 244 22.89 34.11 6.70
C SER A 244 23.09 33.23 5.46
N ILE A 245 22.35 32.13 5.38
CA ILE A 245 22.31 31.30 4.17
C ILE A 245 21.84 32.15 2.99
N TYR A 246 22.51 32.02 1.86
CA TYR A 246 22.15 32.65 0.61
C TYR A 246 21.35 31.68 -0.26
N MET A 247 20.22 32.18 -0.73
CA MET A 247 19.41 31.64 -1.82
C MET A 247 18.98 32.84 -2.66
N SER A 248 18.92 32.67 -3.97
CA SER A 248 18.47 33.74 -4.87
C SER A 248 17.02 34.12 -4.56
N PHE A 249 16.72 35.41 -4.61
CA PHE A 249 15.35 35.92 -4.53
C PHE A 249 14.70 36.06 -5.92
N THR A 250 15.44 35.72 -6.97
CA THR A 250 15.00 35.82 -8.37
C THR A 250 15.25 34.47 -9.05
N GLY A 251 14.19 33.91 -9.63
CA GLY A 251 14.27 32.65 -10.37
C GLY A 251 14.92 32.80 -11.74
N ASN A 252 15.20 31.67 -12.42
CA ASN A 252 15.77 31.68 -13.77
C ASN A 252 14.83 32.30 -14.79
N ASN A 253 13.52 32.06 -14.64
CA ASN A 253 12.48 32.68 -15.46
C ASN A 253 11.49 33.45 -14.57
N PRO A 254 11.76 34.72 -14.19
CA PRO A 254 10.94 35.49 -13.25
C PRO A 254 9.51 35.78 -13.72
N SER A 255 9.30 35.85 -15.03
CA SER A 255 7.97 36.02 -15.67
C SER A 255 7.12 34.78 -15.44
N ILE A 256 7.78 33.65 -15.56
CA ILE A 256 7.33 32.38 -15.08
C ILE A 256 7.56 32.41 -13.55
N HIS A 257 8.47 31.69 -12.95
CA HIS A 257 8.58 31.70 -11.49
C HIS A 257 9.37 32.86 -10.91
N PRO A 258 8.78 33.67 -10.01
CA PRO A 258 9.48 34.81 -9.42
C PRO A 258 10.77 34.44 -8.66
N GLN A 259 10.82 33.32 -7.94
CA GLN A 259 11.91 33.01 -6.99
C GLN A 259 12.52 31.61 -7.16
N TRP A 260 12.06 30.85 -8.14
CA TRP A 260 12.40 29.44 -8.30
C TRP A 260 13.62 29.20 -9.22
N GLN A 261 14.48 28.26 -8.84
CA GLN A 261 15.66 27.85 -9.63
C GLN A 261 15.68 26.31 -9.79
N PRO A 262 16.11 25.81 -10.97
CA PRO A 262 16.23 24.39 -11.26
C PRO A 262 17.24 23.70 -10.40
N GLU A 263 18.34 24.36 -10.03
CA GLU A 263 19.36 23.73 -9.20
C GLU A 263 19.95 24.68 -8.18
N TYR A 264 20.20 24.17 -6.97
CA TYR A 264 20.93 24.90 -5.95
C TYR A 264 22.33 24.32 -5.80
N PHE A 265 23.33 25.17 -6.07
CA PHE A 265 24.74 24.89 -5.86
C PHE A 265 25.34 25.87 -4.86
N GLY A 266 25.73 25.34 -3.71
CA GLY A 266 26.46 26.09 -2.69
C GLY A 266 27.96 26.11 -2.96
N ASP A 267 28.63 27.20 -2.58
CA ASP A 267 30.08 27.37 -2.75
C ASP A 267 30.92 26.81 -1.59
N ALA A 268 30.31 26.53 -0.44
CA ALA A 268 30.99 25.97 0.71
C ALA A 268 30.50 24.55 0.99
N ILE A 269 31.44 23.59 0.98
CA ILE A 269 31.16 22.20 1.32
C ILE A 269 31.21 22.02 2.84
N ILE A 270 30.14 21.48 3.39
CA ILE A 270 29.91 21.31 4.81
C ILE A 270 29.83 19.82 5.13
N VAL A 271 30.57 19.39 6.15
CA VAL A 271 30.50 18.02 6.69
C VAL A 271 30.12 18.11 8.16
N ASN A 272 29.04 17.42 8.54
CA ASN A 272 28.46 17.44 9.90
C ASN A 272 28.25 18.87 10.46
N GLY A 273 27.90 19.84 9.61
CA GLY A 273 27.61 21.21 10.04
C GLY A 273 28.84 22.12 10.20
N LYS A 274 30.03 21.69 9.75
CA LYS A 274 31.22 22.56 9.64
C LYS A 274 31.74 22.64 8.20
N ALA A 275 32.14 23.84 7.76
CA ALA A 275 32.75 24.05 6.44
C ALA A 275 34.20 23.55 6.43
N TRP A 276 34.56 22.71 5.46
CA TRP A 276 35.88 22.09 5.28
C TRP A 276 36.57 21.63 6.59
N PRO A 277 35.96 20.72 7.37
CA PRO A 277 36.51 20.36 8.67
C PRO A 277 37.77 19.51 8.54
N ARG A 278 38.48 19.37 9.66
CA ARG A 278 39.54 18.39 9.83
C ARG A 278 39.15 17.32 10.83
N LEU A 279 39.68 16.12 10.67
CA LEU A 279 39.52 15.01 11.62
C LEU A 279 40.88 14.38 11.92
N THR A 280 41.22 14.30 13.21
CA THR A 280 42.42 13.57 13.63
C THR A 280 42.12 12.08 13.76
N VAL A 281 42.78 11.26 12.94
CA VAL A 281 42.59 9.80 12.89
C VAL A 281 43.85 9.05 13.33
N ARG A 282 43.65 7.85 13.88
CA ARG A 282 44.73 6.92 14.21
C ARG A 282 45.12 6.11 12.97
N ARG A 283 46.34 5.56 12.91
CA ARG A 283 46.80 4.69 11.80
C ARG A 283 46.17 3.29 11.85
N ARG A 284 44.86 3.21 11.58
CA ARG A 284 44.05 1.97 11.56
C ARG A 284 42.84 2.10 10.64
N LYS A 285 42.01 1.06 10.56
CA LYS A 285 40.76 1.07 9.81
C LYS A 285 39.66 1.87 10.51
N TYR A 286 38.96 2.72 9.75
CA TYR A 286 37.77 3.46 10.14
C TYR A 286 36.63 3.13 9.19
N ARG A 287 35.40 3.16 9.69
CA ARG A 287 34.17 3.03 8.92
C ARG A 287 33.50 4.41 8.85
N PHE A 288 33.27 4.86 7.62
CA PHE A 288 32.58 6.12 7.34
C PHE A 288 31.28 5.83 6.60
N ARG A 289 30.17 6.33 7.13
CA ARG A 289 28.86 6.31 6.50
C ARG A 289 28.63 7.67 5.87
N ILE A 290 28.98 7.81 4.59
CA ILE A 290 28.93 9.07 3.85
C ILE A 290 27.53 9.22 3.27
N ILE A 291 26.79 10.22 3.72
CA ILE A 291 25.43 10.54 3.25
C ILE A 291 25.50 11.86 2.50
N ASN A 292 25.10 11.87 1.23
CA ASN A 292 24.95 13.12 0.49
C ASN A 292 23.58 13.74 0.80
N ALA A 293 23.56 14.77 1.63
CA ALA A 293 22.35 15.52 2.00
C ALA A 293 22.29 16.90 1.32
N SER A 294 22.95 17.04 0.16
CA SER A 294 22.90 18.24 -0.67
C SER A 294 21.56 18.36 -1.39
N ASN A 295 21.30 19.55 -1.93
CA ASN A 295 20.15 19.75 -2.80
C ASN A 295 20.47 19.14 -4.19
N ALA A 296 21.24 19.80 -5.04
CA ALA A 296 21.51 19.26 -6.39
C ALA A 296 22.88 18.59 -6.54
N ARG A 297 23.83 18.89 -5.64
CA ARG A 297 25.24 18.57 -5.86
C ARG A 297 25.58 17.08 -5.81
N PHE A 298 26.21 16.59 -6.86
CA PHE A 298 26.89 15.30 -6.93
C PHE A 298 28.32 15.45 -6.40
N PHE A 299 28.83 14.40 -5.76
CA PHE A 299 30.22 14.35 -5.32
C PHE A 299 30.93 13.15 -5.90
N ARG A 300 32.10 13.39 -6.51
CA ARG A 300 33.03 12.33 -6.88
C ARG A 300 34.22 12.35 -5.93
N PHE A 301 34.09 11.60 -4.84
CA PHE A 301 35.06 11.56 -3.75
C PHE A 301 36.31 10.80 -4.13
N PHE A 302 37.47 11.37 -3.82
CA PHE A 302 38.77 10.73 -3.97
C PHE A 302 39.73 11.18 -2.86
N PHE A 303 40.77 10.38 -2.59
CA PHE A 303 41.81 10.76 -1.65
C PHE A 303 43.05 11.29 -2.36
N SER A 304 43.52 12.46 -1.94
CA SER A 304 44.71 13.12 -2.53
C SER A 304 46.01 12.32 -2.39
N ASN A 305 46.06 11.35 -1.46
CA ASN A 305 47.23 10.49 -1.21
C ASN A 305 47.08 9.08 -1.79
N GLY A 306 46.06 8.83 -2.61
CA GLY A 306 45.80 7.53 -3.23
C GLY A 306 45.31 6.45 -2.27
N LEU A 307 44.74 6.82 -1.11
CA LEU A 307 44.01 5.88 -0.28
C LEU A 307 42.79 5.36 -1.04
N LYS A 308 42.50 4.07 -0.83
CA LYS A 308 41.37 3.39 -1.48
C LYS A 308 40.20 3.28 -0.51
N PHE A 309 38.99 3.27 -1.06
CA PHE A 309 37.78 2.98 -0.34
C PHE A 309 37.47 1.49 -0.42
N ILE A 310 37.04 0.90 0.69
CA ILE A 310 36.52 -0.46 0.73
C ILE A 310 35.02 -0.37 1.01
N HIS A 311 34.20 -0.45 -0.03
CA HIS A 311 32.75 -0.41 0.08
C HIS A 311 32.23 -1.66 0.78
N VAL A 312 31.41 -1.47 1.81
CA VAL A 312 30.75 -2.56 2.53
C VAL A 312 29.24 -2.54 2.37
N ALA A 313 28.64 -1.38 2.17
CA ALA A 313 27.21 -1.22 1.93
C ALA A 313 26.96 -0.09 0.93
N ALA A 314 25.84 -0.18 0.21
CA ALA A 314 25.32 0.83 -0.68
C ALA A 314 23.90 1.18 -0.22
N ASP A 315 23.64 2.47 -0.03
CA ASP A 315 22.41 3.00 0.54
C ASP A 315 22.03 2.34 1.86
N SER A 316 20.87 1.67 1.90
CA SER A 316 20.37 0.97 3.08
C SER A 316 20.94 -0.43 3.23
N ALA A 317 21.47 -1.07 2.17
CA ALA A 317 21.80 -2.50 2.18
C ALA A 317 23.30 -2.80 2.10
N TYR A 318 23.73 -3.86 2.81
CA TYR A 318 25.09 -4.36 2.67
C TYR A 318 25.32 -4.94 1.27
N LEU A 319 26.57 -4.89 0.80
CA LEU A 319 26.97 -5.62 -0.41
C LEU A 319 27.21 -7.10 -0.07
N GLU A 320 27.18 -7.97 -1.08
CA GLU A 320 27.53 -9.39 -0.87
C GLU A 320 29.02 -9.58 -0.57
N LYS A 321 29.86 -8.76 -1.19
CA LYS A 321 31.32 -8.76 -1.10
C LYS A 321 31.82 -7.33 -1.03
N PRO A 322 32.91 -7.06 -0.29
CA PRO A 322 33.48 -5.73 -0.26
C PRO A 322 34.11 -5.38 -1.62
N VAL A 323 33.91 -4.15 -2.07
CA VAL A 323 34.44 -3.67 -3.35
C VAL A 323 35.48 -2.59 -3.08
N ILE A 324 36.67 -2.73 -3.66
CA ILE A 324 37.75 -1.75 -3.49
C ILE A 324 37.72 -0.79 -4.67
N THR A 325 37.61 0.50 -4.39
CA THR A 325 37.55 1.57 -5.40
C THR A 325 38.53 2.69 -5.05
N ASP A 326 39.00 3.40 -6.08
CA ASP A 326 39.87 4.57 -5.91
C ASP A 326 39.06 5.87 -5.76
N GLU A 327 37.85 5.89 -6.34
CA GLU A 327 36.91 7.00 -6.31
C GLU A 327 35.46 6.52 -6.17
N ILE A 328 34.59 7.42 -5.72
CA ILE A 328 33.16 7.15 -5.48
C ILE A 328 32.32 8.30 -6.00
N LEU A 329 31.36 8.02 -6.88
CA LEU A 329 30.35 8.99 -7.30
C LEU A 329 29.09 8.83 -6.45
N LEU A 330 28.72 9.87 -5.71
CA LEU A 330 27.56 9.91 -4.83
C LEU A 330 26.61 11.03 -5.26
N ALA A 331 25.42 10.66 -5.71
CA ALA A 331 24.33 11.57 -6.01
C ALA A 331 23.63 12.04 -4.74
N PRO A 332 22.79 13.09 -4.81
CA PRO A 332 21.90 13.45 -3.72
C PRO A 332 21.14 12.23 -3.17
N SER A 333 21.17 12.09 -1.85
CA SER A 333 20.49 11.03 -1.06
C SER A 333 21.04 9.62 -1.15
N GLU A 334 22.06 9.39 -1.97
CA GLU A 334 22.79 8.13 -1.89
C GLU A 334 23.67 8.07 -0.64
N ILE A 335 23.86 6.85 -0.14
CA ILE A 335 24.70 6.57 1.03
C ILE A 335 25.80 5.59 0.65
N ALA A 336 27.05 5.95 0.93
CA ALA A 336 28.19 5.07 0.80
C ALA A 336 28.72 4.66 2.17
N ASP A 337 28.70 3.36 2.47
CA ASP A 337 29.34 2.83 3.67
C ASP A 337 30.71 2.25 3.30
N VAL A 338 31.76 2.92 3.76
CA VAL A 338 33.13 2.65 3.33
C VAL A 338 34.05 2.45 4.52
N VAL A 339 34.93 1.47 4.40
CA VAL A 339 36.06 1.27 5.31
C VAL A 339 37.31 1.87 4.66
N VAL A 340 37.96 2.79 5.37
CA VAL A 340 39.21 3.41 4.95
C VAL A 340 40.33 2.95 5.88
N ASP A 341 41.41 2.43 5.28
CA ASP A 341 42.56 1.93 6.02
C ASP A 341 43.70 2.95 6.05
N PHE A 342 43.74 3.78 7.09
CA PHE A 342 44.79 4.79 7.26
C PHE A 342 46.15 4.19 7.61
N SER A 343 46.25 2.90 7.96
CA SER A 343 47.54 2.25 8.22
C SER A 343 48.41 2.17 6.97
N LYS A 344 47.78 2.12 5.79
CA LYS A 344 48.44 2.08 4.47
C LYS A 344 48.90 3.45 3.98
N SER A 345 48.51 4.54 4.66
CA SER A 345 48.89 5.88 4.25
C SER A 345 50.39 6.10 4.46
N LYS A 346 51.07 6.59 3.43
CA LYS A 346 52.48 7.00 3.48
C LYS A 346 52.67 8.42 4.02
N SER A 347 51.61 9.22 4.03
CA SER A 347 51.60 10.60 4.50
C SER A 347 50.98 10.71 5.89
N ASP A 348 51.26 11.82 6.58
CA ASP A 348 50.61 12.14 7.87
C ASP A 348 49.32 12.97 7.67
N SER A 349 48.94 13.24 6.42
CA SER A 349 47.70 13.90 6.07
C SER A 349 47.09 13.34 4.79
N ALA A 350 45.76 13.27 4.75
CA ALA A 350 44.98 12.91 3.57
C ALA A 350 43.87 13.95 3.38
N ILE A 351 43.66 14.45 2.16
CA ILE A 351 42.51 15.31 1.85
C ILE A 351 41.50 14.48 1.08
N LEU A 352 40.24 14.53 1.52
CA LEU A 352 39.11 14.04 0.74
C LEU A 352 38.72 15.15 -0.22
N GLY A 353 38.94 14.91 -1.51
CA GLY A 353 38.59 15.82 -2.59
C GLY A 353 37.29 15.44 -3.28
N ASN A 354 36.81 16.34 -4.11
CA ASN A 354 35.68 16.18 -5.02
C ASN A 354 36.09 16.67 -6.41
N HIS A 355 35.68 15.97 -7.47
CA HIS A 355 35.90 16.44 -8.84
C HIS A 355 34.70 16.21 -9.77
N ALA A 356 33.49 16.03 -9.21
CA ALA A 356 32.27 16.00 -9.99
C ALA A 356 31.95 17.39 -10.56
N ALA A 357 31.65 17.45 -11.85
CA ALA A 357 31.09 18.63 -12.50
C ALA A 357 29.73 19.00 -11.88
N TYR A 358 29.36 20.27 -11.94
CA TYR A 358 28.06 20.76 -11.52
C TYR A 358 27.55 21.82 -12.52
N PRO A 359 26.35 21.66 -13.11
CA PRO A 359 25.47 20.46 -13.15
C PRO A 359 26.17 19.18 -13.63
N TYR A 360 25.64 17.99 -13.30
CA TYR A 360 26.27 16.72 -13.65
C TYR A 360 25.43 15.99 -14.73
N PRO A 361 26.04 15.53 -15.85
CA PRO A 361 27.48 15.33 -16.06
C PRO A 361 28.23 16.42 -16.85
N THR A 362 27.54 17.40 -17.45
CA THR A 362 28.05 18.31 -18.50
C THR A 362 28.43 19.71 -18.04
N GLY A 363 28.23 20.04 -16.75
CA GLY A 363 28.43 21.39 -16.22
C GLY A 363 29.88 21.78 -15.92
N ASP A 364 30.03 22.85 -15.13
CA ASP A 364 31.34 23.42 -14.82
C ASP A 364 32.19 22.49 -13.95
N PRO A 365 33.51 22.43 -14.18
CA PRO A 365 34.42 21.68 -13.31
C PRO A 365 34.49 22.31 -11.92
N VAL A 366 34.89 21.49 -10.94
CA VAL A 366 35.11 21.98 -9.57
C VAL A 366 36.11 23.14 -9.52
N ASN A 367 35.78 24.16 -8.73
CA ASN A 367 36.69 25.25 -8.40
C ASN A 367 37.52 24.91 -7.15
N GLU A 368 38.48 25.77 -6.81
CA GLU A 368 39.38 25.56 -5.67
C GLU A 368 38.69 25.47 -4.30
N ALA A 369 37.42 25.90 -4.17
CA ALA A 369 36.64 25.80 -2.94
C ALA A 369 35.85 24.49 -2.86
N ASN A 370 35.30 24.05 -3.98
CA ASN A 370 34.44 22.88 -4.10
C ASN A 370 35.22 21.58 -4.38
N ASP A 371 36.50 21.68 -4.72
CA ASP A 371 37.40 20.54 -4.94
C ASP A 371 37.79 19.80 -3.64
N LYS A 372 37.59 20.45 -2.49
CA LYS A 372 38.00 19.95 -1.17
C LYS A 372 36.77 19.77 -0.29
N VAL A 373 36.74 18.64 0.42
CA VAL A 373 35.63 18.28 1.32
C VAL A 373 36.09 18.34 2.77
N MET A 374 37.10 17.56 3.14
CA MET A 374 37.65 17.54 4.50
C MET A 374 39.10 17.04 4.53
N LYS A 375 39.80 17.28 5.65
CA LYS A 375 41.19 16.85 5.85
C LYS A 375 41.33 15.87 7.01
N PHE A 376 41.97 14.75 6.77
CA PHE A 376 42.36 13.79 7.80
C PHE A 376 43.81 14.03 8.24
N ILE A 377 44.03 14.16 9.55
CA ILE A 377 45.36 14.24 10.17
C ILE A 377 45.66 12.88 10.79
N ILE A 378 46.67 12.20 10.26
CA ILE A 378 46.99 10.81 10.62
C ILE A 378 48.10 10.80 11.67
N LYS A 379 47.82 10.24 12.86
CA LYS A 379 48.83 10.12 13.92
C LYS A 379 50.00 9.22 13.49
N LYS A 380 51.22 9.56 13.91
CA LYS A 380 52.45 8.83 13.51
C LYS A 380 52.55 7.39 14.06
N LYS A 381 52.03 7.13 15.27
CA LYS A 381 52.15 5.82 15.91
C LYS A 381 51.13 4.83 15.35
N PRO A 382 51.55 3.69 14.77
CA PRO A 382 50.64 2.60 14.43
C PRO A 382 50.09 1.93 15.70
N GLU A 383 48.82 1.57 15.68
CA GLU A 383 48.12 0.91 16.79
C GLU A 383 47.64 -0.48 16.33
N HIS A 384 47.57 -1.45 17.25
CA HIS A 384 47.13 -2.80 16.92
C HIS A 384 45.64 -2.79 16.51
N ASP A 385 45.35 -3.13 15.25
CA ASP A 385 44.00 -3.14 14.72
C ASP A 385 43.38 -4.54 14.77
N THR A 386 42.37 -4.72 15.63
CA THR A 386 41.61 -5.97 15.77
C THR A 386 40.52 -6.15 14.73
N TRP A 387 40.18 -5.09 13.97
CA TRP A 387 39.09 -5.11 12.99
C TRP A 387 39.46 -5.84 11.71
N ARG A 388 38.48 -6.45 11.07
CA ARG A 388 38.64 -7.18 9.80
C ARG A 388 37.58 -6.71 8.80
N VAL A 389 37.89 -6.85 7.51
CA VAL A 389 36.91 -6.74 6.43
C VAL A 389 36.81 -8.12 5.79
N PRO A 390 35.76 -8.90 6.09
CA PRO A 390 35.57 -10.23 5.53
C PRO A 390 35.42 -10.20 4.00
N LYS A 391 35.79 -11.30 3.32
CA LYS A 391 35.60 -11.43 1.86
C LYS A 391 34.13 -11.60 1.45
N THR A 392 33.29 -12.04 2.39
CA THR A 392 31.84 -12.22 2.22
C THR A 392 31.16 -11.45 3.33
N LEU A 393 30.22 -10.58 2.98
CA LEU A 393 29.46 -9.75 3.91
C LEU A 393 28.08 -10.40 4.11
N VAL A 394 27.02 -9.86 3.50
CA VAL A 394 25.64 -10.36 3.66
C VAL A 394 25.13 -10.88 2.32
N LYS A 395 24.62 -12.12 2.29
CA LYS A 395 24.03 -12.69 1.08
C LYS A 395 22.55 -12.34 1.03
N TYR A 396 22.13 -11.73 -0.07
CA TYR A 396 20.72 -11.47 -0.38
C TYR A 396 20.25 -12.40 -1.52
N PRO A 397 18.93 -12.59 -1.70
CA PRO A 397 18.38 -13.29 -2.85
C PRO A 397 18.87 -12.67 -4.17
N HIS A 398 19.14 -13.53 -5.15
CA HIS A 398 19.48 -13.05 -6.49
C HIS A 398 18.25 -12.41 -7.12
N ALA A 399 18.46 -11.27 -7.79
CA ALA A 399 17.49 -10.63 -8.65
C ALA A 399 17.30 -11.48 -9.92
N ASP A 400 16.32 -12.37 -9.89
CA ASP A 400 15.91 -13.11 -11.09
C ASP A 400 14.83 -12.30 -11.83
N LEU A 401 15.10 -12.00 -13.09
CA LEU A 401 14.18 -11.30 -13.99
C LEU A 401 12.95 -12.17 -14.31
N SER A 402 13.06 -13.50 -14.21
CA SER A 402 11.95 -14.42 -14.47
C SER A 402 10.82 -14.30 -13.44
N CYS A 403 11.13 -13.77 -12.24
CA CYS A 403 10.18 -13.56 -11.15
C CYS A 403 9.44 -12.21 -11.26
N ALA A 404 9.67 -11.43 -12.31
CA ALA A 404 9.01 -10.16 -12.50
C ALA A 404 7.54 -10.36 -12.92
N SER A 405 6.60 -9.79 -12.15
CA SER A 405 5.17 -9.86 -12.46
C SER A 405 4.79 -8.93 -13.61
N LYS A 406 5.47 -7.78 -13.72
CA LYS A 406 5.16 -6.73 -14.69
C LYS A 406 6.41 -5.94 -15.08
N THR A 407 6.41 -5.47 -16.33
CA THR A 407 7.38 -4.49 -16.84
C THR A 407 6.69 -3.14 -17.02
N ARG A 408 7.29 -2.07 -16.48
CA ARG A 408 6.81 -0.69 -16.60
C ARG A 408 7.84 0.17 -17.31
N TYR A 409 7.36 1.17 -18.05
CA TYR A 409 8.19 2.20 -18.67
C TYR A 409 7.93 3.52 -17.98
N ILE A 410 9.00 4.15 -17.51
CA ILE A 410 8.95 5.39 -16.75
C ILE A 410 9.82 6.40 -17.47
N ALA A 411 9.23 7.39 -18.13
CA ALA A 411 9.97 8.38 -18.91
C ALA A 411 10.06 9.72 -18.18
N MET A 412 11.25 10.30 -18.09
CA MET A 412 11.48 11.64 -17.54
C MET A 412 11.53 12.67 -18.68
N TYR A 413 10.79 13.76 -18.52
CA TYR A 413 10.66 14.84 -19.50
C TYR A 413 10.99 16.17 -18.84
N GLU A 414 11.78 16.97 -19.54
CA GLU A 414 12.03 18.37 -19.19
C GLU A 414 11.42 19.27 -20.26
N TYR A 415 10.72 20.30 -19.82
CA TYR A 415 10.08 21.29 -20.69
C TYR A 415 10.76 22.63 -20.50
N THR A 416 11.15 23.29 -21.59
CA THR A 416 11.84 24.58 -21.57
C THR A 416 10.94 25.71 -22.08
N SER A 417 11.27 26.94 -21.69
CA SER A 417 10.65 28.16 -22.22
C SER A 417 11.21 28.52 -23.60
N GLY A 418 10.66 29.53 -24.27
CA GLY A 418 11.20 30.02 -25.56
C GLY A 418 12.65 30.52 -25.52
N ASP A 419 13.20 30.75 -24.32
CA ASP A 419 14.60 31.11 -24.06
C ASP A 419 15.45 29.90 -23.61
N ASP A 420 14.94 28.68 -23.77
CA ASP A 420 15.57 27.40 -23.43
C ASP A 420 15.89 27.17 -21.93
N GLU A 421 15.36 28.01 -21.05
CA GLU A 421 15.43 27.79 -19.60
C GLU A 421 14.34 26.81 -19.14
N PRO A 422 14.64 25.90 -18.19
CA PRO A 422 13.69 24.87 -17.75
C PRO A 422 12.46 25.47 -17.05
N THR A 423 11.29 24.91 -17.39
CA THR A 423 9.96 25.38 -16.99
C THR A 423 9.02 24.33 -16.46
N HIS A 424 9.34 23.02 -16.53
CA HIS A 424 8.94 21.96 -15.55
C HIS A 424 9.51 20.60 -15.92
N LEU A 425 9.56 19.70 -14.93
CA LEU A 425 9.99 18.31 -15.12
C LEU A 425 8.86 17.35 -14.73
N TYR A 426 8.45 16.51 -15.67
CA TYR A 426 7.43 15.48 -15.46
C TYR A 426 7.99 14.09 -15.65
N ILE A 427 7.43 13.14 -14.92
CA ILE A 427 7.60 11.74 -15.28
C ILE A 427 6.29 11.23 -15.84
N ASN A 428 6.38 10.50 -16.94
CA ASN A 428 5.26 10.04 -17.75
C ASN A 428 4.32 11.19 -18.17
N GLY A 429 4.81 12.44 -18.24
CA GLY A 429 4.06 13.61 -18.71
C GLY A 429 2.75 13.93 -17.96
N LYS A 430 2.58 13.48 -16.71
CA LYS A 430 1.33 13.58 -15.93
C LYS A 430 1.31 14.76 -14.94
N SER A 431 0.24 15.07 -14.17
CA SER A 431 0.27 15.86 -12.89
C SER A 431 0.33 15.14 -11.52
N TYR A 432 0.82 15.78 -10.45
CA TYR A 432 0.82 15.20 -9.10
C TYR A 432 -0.60 14.97 -8.60
N ASP A 433 -1.50 15.92 -8.89
CA ASP A 433 -2.92 15.80 -8.58
C ASP A 433 -3.67 14.90 -9.58
N GLU A 434 -3.00 14.37 -10.62
CA GLU A 434 -3.61 13.37 -11.49
C GLU A 434 -3.73 12.02 -10.78
N PRO A 435 -4.70 11.18 -11.20
CA PRO A 435 -4.87 9.85 -10.63
C PRO A 435 -3.59 9.02 -10.72
N VAL A 436 -3.35 8.23 -9.67
CA VAL A 436 -2.26 7.26 -9.65
C VAL A 436 -2.30 6.33 -10.87
N THR A 437 -1.17 6.24 -11.56
CA THR A 437 -0.93 5.35 -12.71
C THR A 437 -0.23 4.03 -12.34
N GLU A 438 0.45 4.06 -11.23
CA GLU A 438 1.47 3.12 -10.81
C GLU A 438 0.93 2.38 -9.58
N THR A 439 0.72 1.07 -9.68
CA THR A 439 0.07 0.23 -8.64
C THR A 439 0.69 -1.17 -8.62
N PRO A 440 1.85 -1.38 -7.96
CA PRO A 440 2.50 -2.66 -7.79
C PRO A 440 1.77 -3.46 -6.72
N GLU A 441 2.01 -4.76 -6.71
CA GLU A 441 1.40 -5.69 -5.77
C GLU A 441 2.38 -6.03 -4.63
N VAL A 442 1.89 -6.15 -3.40
CA VAL A 442 2.73 -6.45 -2.24
C VAL A 442 3.34 -7.84 -2.44
N GLY A 443 4.64 -7.99 -2.20
CA GLY A 443 5.31 -9.27 -2.35
C GLY A 443 5.82 -9.56 -3.77
N THR A 444 5.48 -8.73 -4.75
CA THR A 444 5.91 -8.90 -6.15
C THR A 444 7.25 -8.22 -6.45
N SER A 445 7.88 -8.64 -7.54
CA SER A 445 8.99 -7.94 -8.17
C SER A 445 8.52 -7.37 -9.50
N GLU A 446 8.88 -6.13 -9.81
CA GLU A 446 8.58 -5.51 -11.11
C GLU A 446 9.87 -5.05 -11.79
N ILE A 447 9.89 -5.09 -13.13
CA ILE A 447 10.96 -4.49 -13.92
C ILE A 447 10.52 -3.09 -14.31
N TRP A 448 11.29 -2.07 -13.96
CA TRP A 448 11.05 -0.72 -14.43
C TRP A 448 12.17 -0.31 -15.37
N ASN A 449 11.79 0.06 -16.58
CA ASN A 449 12.66 0.67 -17.59
C ASN A 449 12.51 2.18 -17.47
N VAL A 450 13.47 2.80 -16.79
CA VAL A 450 13.49 4.24 -16.55
C VAL A 450 14.24 4.90 -17.70
N ILE A 451 13.53 5.70 -18.47
CA ILE A 451 14.02 6.40 -19.66
C ILE A 451 14.27 7.85 -19.27
N ASN A 452 15.51 8.30 -19.39
CA ASN A 452 15.84 9.70 -19.17
C ASN A 452 16.03 10.42 -20.52
N LEU A 453 15.12 11.36 -20.81
CA LEU A 453 15.14 12.20 -22.03
C LEU A 453 15.62 13.63 -21.75
N THR A 454 16.16 13.88 -20.55
CA THR A 454 16.70 15.17 -20.16
C THR A 454 18.22 15.19 -20.33
N ASP A 455 18.80 16.38 -20.30
CA ASP A 455 20.25 16.58 -20.40
C ASP A 455 20.98 16.30 -19.07
N ASP A 456 20.24 16.23 -17.96
CA ASP A 456 20.77 16.12 -16.60
C ASP A 456 20.62 14.72 -16.00
N ASN A 457 21.47 14.41 -15.01
CA ASN A 457 21.36 13.17 -14.25
C ASN A 457 20.33 13.29 -13.12
N HIS A 458 19.36 12.37 -13.09
CA HIS A 458 18.31 12.37 -12.07
C HIS A 458 18.44 11.17 -11.11
N PRO A 459 18.74 11.38 -9.81
CA PRO A 459 18.76 10.31 -8.83
C PRO A 459 17.32 9.88 -8.48
N LEU A 460 16.85 8.76 -9.03
CA LEU A 460 15.53 8.22 -8.75
C LEU A 460 15.52 7.52 -7.38
N HIS A 461 14.63 7.97 -6.50
CA HIS A 461 14.32 7.36 -5.22
C HIS A 461 12.94 6.69 -5.25
N ILE A 462 12.82 5.49 -4.69
CA ILE A 462 11.53 4.79 -4.50
C ILE A 462 11.34 4.55 -3.01
N HIS A 463 10.23 5.01 -2.43
CA HIS A 463 9.87 4.71 -1.05
C HIS A 463 9.44 3.25 -0.94
N LEU A 464 9.63 2.65 0.25
CA LEU A 464 9.29 1.26 0.60
C LEU A 464 10.06 0.17 -0.18
N GLY A 465 10.15 0.28 -1.50
CA GLY A 465 10.79 -0.66 -2.40
C GLY A 465 12.31 -0.51 -2.44
N LEU A 466 13.00 -1.65 -2.46
CA LEU A 466 14.42 -1.70 -2.80
C LEU A 466 14.56 -2.26 -4.20
N PHE A 467 15.54 -1.77 -4.94
CA PHE A 467 15.75 -2.20 -6.30
C PHE A 467 17.21 -2.53 -6.58
N LYS A 468 17.42 -3.35 -7.61
CA LYS A 468 18.73 -3.66 -8.14
C LYS A 468 18.80 -3.19 -9.58
N VAL A 469 19.86 -2.48 -9.91
CA VAL A 469 20.13 -2.03 -11.27
C VAL A 469 20.74 -3.18 -12.06
N ILE A 470 20.18 -3.47 -13.23
CA ILE A 470 20.58 -4.59 -14.06
C ILE A 470 21.54 -4.12 -15.16
N ASP A 471 21.08 -3.21 -16.01
CA ASP A 471 21.89 -2.56 -17.03
C ASP A 471 21.40 -1.14 -17.33
N GLN A 472 22.27 -0.40 -18.02
CA GLN A 472 21.98 0.90 -18.60
C GLN A 472 22.30 0.84 -20.09
N THR A 473 21.38 1.27 -20.94
CA THR A 473 21.57 1.24 -22.40
C THR A 473 21.33 2.62 -22.97
N GLU A 474 22.29 3.14 -23.72
CA GLU A 474 22.16 4.45 -24.39
C GLU A 474 21.07 4.41 -25.48
N LEU A 475 20.36 5.53 -25.64
CA LEU A 475 19.40 5.76 -26.71
C LEU A 475 20.11 6.21 -27.98
N VAL A 476 19.74 5.64 -29.11
CA VAL A 476 20.14 6.06 -30.46
C VAL A 476 19.04 6.96 -31.01
N ASN A 477 19.38 8.00 -31.79
CA ASN A 477 18.43 8.98 -32.35
C ASN A 477 17.49 9.59 -31.29
N GLU A 478 18.06 10.07 -30.19
CA GLU A 478 17.33 10.61 -29.04
C GLU A 478 16.31 11.69 -29.41
N GLU A 479 16.63 12.59 -30.34
CA GLU A 479 15.70 13.65 -30.78
C GLU A 479 14.41 13.10 -31.42
N GLU A 480 14.52 12.09 -32.28
CA GLU A 480 13.36 11.46 -32.94
C GLU A 480 12.49 10.71 -31.93
N PHE A 481 13.14 10.01 -30.99
CA PHE A 481 12.45 9.28 -29.94
C PHE A 481 11.75 10.24 -28.96
N THR A 482 12.43 11.31 -28.55
CA THR A 482 11.89 12.35 -27.68
C THR A 482 10.70 13.04 -28.32
N ALA A 483 10.77 13.37 -29.61
CA ALA A 483 9.64 13.93 -30.36
C ALA A 483 8.42 12.99 -30.41
N CYS A 484 8.65 11.67 -30.55
CA CYS A 484 7.58 10.67 -30.48
C CYS A 484 6.97 10.60 -29.08
N MET A 485 7.83 10.54 -28.05
CA MET A 485 7.43 10.42 -26.65
C MET A 485 6.70 11.66 -26.14
N MET A 486 7.08 12.87 -26.57
CA MET A 486 6.36 14.11 -26.28
C MET A 486 4.95 14.15 -26.89
N LYS A 487 4.73 13.45 -28.02
CA LYS A 487 3.44 13.43 -28.73
C LYS A 487 2.51 12.31 -28.27
N LEU A 488 3.04 11.12 -28.01
CA LEU A 488 2.25 9.91 -27.73
C LEU A 488 2.36 9.42 -26.28
N ASN A 489 3.46 9.75 -25.59
CA ASN A 489 3.75 9.32 -24.21
C ASN A 489 3.57 7.81 -23.99
N ASP A 490 4.03 7.00 -24.94
CA ASP A 490 3.88 5.54 -24.94
C ASP A 490 5.13 4.91 -25.58
N ALA A 491 6.02 4.39 -24.72
CA ALA A 491 7.32 3.84 -25.13
C ALA A 491 7.18 2.62 -26.08
N ILE A 492 6.10 1.85 -25.95
CA ILE A 492 5.86 0.67 -26.79
C ILE A 492 5.43 1.11 -28.19
N LYS A 493 4.52 2.08 -28.29
CA LYS A 493 4.11 2.65 -29.59
C LYS A 493 5.25 3.41 -30.27
N CYS A 494 6.11 4.05 -29.49
CA CYS A 494 7.33 4.70 -29.98
C CYS A 494 8.48 3.71 -30.26
N LYS A 495 8.24 2.38 -30.18
CA LYS A 495 9.20 1.32 -30.53
C LYS A 495 10.55 1.44 -29.83
N ILE A 496 10.52 1.54 -28.50
CA ILE A 496 11.72 1.65 -27.65
C ILE A 496 12.83 0.65 -28.00
N ASP A 497 12.50 -0.58 -28.38
CA ASP A 497 13.48 -1.62 -28.75
C ASP A 497 14.38 -1.22 -29.93
N GLN A 498 13.94 -0.31 -30.80
CA GLN A 498 14.74 0.18 -31.92
C GLN A 498 15.75 1.25 -31.46
N TYR A 499 15.34 2.09 -30.51
CA TYR A 499 16.13 3.23 -30.03
C TYR A 499 17.04 2.86 -28.86
N ALA A 500 16.64 1.93 -27.99
CA ALA A 500 17.47 1.39 -26.89
C ALA A 500 18.48 0.32 -27.40
N SER A 501 19.18 0.62 -28.48
CA SER A 501 20.16 -0.27 -29.13
C SER A 501 21.61 0.25 -29.04
N GLY A 502 21.83 1.32 -28.27
CA GLY A 502 23.13 1.94 -28.07
C GLY A 502 24.09 1.11 -27.21
N LYS A 503 25.16 1.76 -26.73
CA LYS A 503 26.16 1.10 -25.92
C LYS A 503 25.57 0.73 -24.55
N LYS A 504 25.78 -0.53 -24.13
CA LYS A 504 25.49 -0.95 -22.76
C LYS A 504 26.54 -0.40 -21.81
N ILE A 505 26.12 0.42 -20.87
CA ILE A 505 26.92 0.95 -19.76
C ILE A 505 26.83 -0.06 -18.61
N GLU A 506 27.97 -0.60 -18.20
CA GLU A 506 28.02 -1.55 -17.08
C GLU A 506 27.88 -0.81 -15.75
N VAL A 507 26.96 -1.28 -14.91
CA VAL A 507 26.77 -0.76 -13.55
C VAL A 507 28.05 -1.00 -12.73
N PRO A 508 28.62 0.02 -12.05
CA PRO A 508 29.80 -0.14 -11.22
C PRO A 508 29.63 -1.22 -10.15
N ALA A 509 30.70 -1.98 -9.88
CA ALA A 509 30.63 -3.13 -8.97
C ALA A 509 30.14 -2.80 -7.54
N HIS A 510 30.39 -1.57 -7.07
CA HIS A 510 29.93 -1.10 -5.75
C HIS A 510 28.44 -0.75 -5.72
N GLU A 511 27.77 -0.66 -6.88
CA GLU A 511 26.35 -0.33 -7.02
C GLU A 511 25.50 -1.51 -7.49
N LYS A 512 26.11 -2.68 -7.75
CA LYS A 512 25.41 -3.93 -8.10
C LYS A 512 24.64 -4.55 -6.91
N GLY A 513 24.60 -3.89 -5.76
CA GLY A 513 23.82 -4.29 -4.58
C GLY A 513 22.34 -3.91 -4.68
N TRP A 514 21.62 -4.10 -3.58
CA TRP A 514 20.28 -3.52 -3.42
C TRP A 514 20.40 -2.06 -3.03
N LYS A 515 19.66 -1.20 -3.70
CA LYS A 515 19.67 0.26 -3.53
C LYS A 515 18.23 0.78 -3.43
N ASN A 516 18.09 2.00 -2.94
CA ASN A 516 16.82 2.72 -2.91
C ASN A 516 16.91 4.06 -3.66
N VAL A 517 18.12 4.49 -4.03
CA VAL A 517 18.39 5.66 -4.87
C VAL A 517 19.39 5.26 -5.94
N TYR A 518 19.15 5.66 -7.19
CA TYR A 518 20.10 5.43 -8.26
C TYR A 518 20.06 6.51 -9.34
N LYS A 519 21.23 6.75 -9.92
CA LYS A 519 21.52 7.79 -10.91
C LYS A 519 21.01 7.40 -12.29
N MET A 520 20.01 8.12 -12.80
CA MET A 520 19.51 7.93 -14.16
C MET A 520 20.32 8.80 -15.11
N THR A 521 21.16 8.19 -15.94
CA THR A 521 22.02 8.92 -16.88
C THR A 521 21.22 9.50 -18.03
N PRO A 522 21.54 10.73 -18.48
CA PRO A 522 20.86 11.36 -19.62
C PRO A 522 21.02 10.52 -20.90
N GLY A 523 20.05 10.60 -21.80
CA GLY A 523 20.03 9.87 -23.06
C GLY A 523 20.11 8.34 -22.93
N SER A 524 19.61 7.78 -21.82
CA SER A 524 19.72 6.34 -21.55
C SER A 524 18.48 5.72 -20.90
N VAL A 525 18.33 4.42 -21.11
CA VAL A 525 17.33 3.57 -20.46
C VAL A 525 18.03 2.75 -19.39
N THR A 526 17.63 2.94 -18.14
CA THR A 526 18.10 2.16 -17.00
C THR A 526 17.06 1.10 -16.66
N MET A 527 17.45 -0.17 -16.72
CA MET A 527 16.60 -1.28 -16.30
C MET A 527 16.85 -1.60 -14.82
N ILE A 528 15.83 -1.42 -13.99
CA ILE A 528 15.86 -1.76 -12.56
C ILE A 528 14.85 -2.85 -12.24
N LEU A 529 15.23 -3.78 -11.35
CA LEU A 529 14.31 -4.74 -10.75
C LEU A 529 13.93 -4.25 -9.35
N VAL A 530 12.69 -3.81 -9.18
CA VAL A 530 12.14 -3.31 -7.92
C VAL A 530 11.46 -4.45 -7.16
N ARG A 531 11.71 -4.56 -5.86
CA ARG A 531 11.13 -5.57 -4.97
C ARG A 531 10.28 -4.87 -3.91
N PHE A 532 8.98 -5.16 -3.90
CA PHE A 532 8.04 -4.67 -2.88
C PHE A 532 7.83 -5.72 -1.77
N ALA A 533 8.94 -6.19 -1.19
CA ALA A 533 8.97 -7.15 -0.08
C ALA A 533 10.26 -6.98 0.75
N TYR A 534 10.37 -7.66 1.89
CA TYR A 534 11.65 -7.73 2.59
C TYR A 534 12.68 -8.54 1.80
N ILE A 535 13.80 -7.90 1.43
CA ILE A 535 14.87 -8.57 0.68
C ILE A 535 15.57 -9.70 1.44
N HIS A 536 15.48 -9.75 2.79
CA HIS A 536 16.21 -10.76 3.57
C HIS A 536 15.40 -12.05 3.80
N SER A 537 14.06 -11.96 3.87
CA SER A 537 13.17 -13.09 4.16
C SER A 537 12.19 -13.41 3.03
N ASN A 538 12.07 -12.53 2.02
CA ASN A 538 11.01 -12.57 1.00
C ASN A 538 9.58 -12.54 1.56
N GLU A 539 9.42 -12.21 2.84
CA GLU A 539 8.11 -12.07 3.47
C GLU A 539 7.44 -10.76 3.05
N SER A 540 6.11 -10.77 3.08
CA SER A 540 5.30 -9.56 2.93
C SER A 540 5.47 -8.62 4.13
N TYR A 541 5.10 -7.37 3.95
CA TYR A 541 5.13 -6.39 5.03
C TYR A 541 4.13 -6.75 6.14
N PRO A 542 4.43 -6.46 7.43
CA PRO A 542 3.55 -6.76 8.56
C PRO A 542 2.42 -5.73 8.72
N PHE A 543 2.41 -4.69 7.88
CA PHE A 543 1.45 -3.60 7.87
C PHE A 543 0.73 -3.59 6.51
N ASP A 544 -0.44 -2.98 6.49
CA ASP A 544 -1.19 -2.76 5.26
C ASP A 544 -0.49 -1.67 4.43
N ALA A 545 0.24 -2.12 3.41
CA ALA A 545 0.91 -1.20 2.49
C ALA A 545 -0.08 -0.53 1.52
N THR A 546 -1.30 -1.07 1.36
CA THR A 546 -2.37 -0.55 0.48
C THR A 546 -3.08 0.67 1.09
N ALA A 547 -2.86 0.92 2.39
CA ALA A 547 -3.52 1.98 3.13
C ALA A 547 -3.17 3.38 2.59
N GLN A 548 -4.15 4.28 2.59
CA GLN A 548 -3.92 5.71 2.33
C GLN A 548 -3.03 6.30 3.44
N PRO A 549 -2.08 7.19 3.13
CA PRO A 549 -1.92 7.94 1.87
C PRO A 549 -0.98 7.32 0.83
N GLY A 550 -0.63 6.03 0.96
CA GLY A 550 0.31 5.30 0.12
C GLY A 550 1.74 5.86 0.12
N PHE A 551 2.55 5.41 -0.86
CA PHE A 551 4.00 5.67 -0.94
C PHE A 551 4.37 6.39 -2.22
N VAL A 552 5.57 6.98 -2.29
CA VAL A 552 5.97 7.82 -3.42
C VAL A 552 7.29 7.40 -4.04
N TYR A 553 7.55 7.80 -5.28
CA TYR A 553 8.87 7.74 -5.87
C TYR A 553 9.20 9.09 -6.49
N HIS A 554 10.47 9.49 -6.54
CA HIS A 554 10.83 10.78 -7.13
C HIS A 554 12.31 10.92 -7.42
N CYS A 555 12.67 11.82 -8.35
CA CYS A 555 14.01 12.39 -8.42
C CYS A 555 14.34 13.09 -7.08
N HIS A 556 15.53 12.82 -6.56
CA HIS A 556 15.99 13.31 -5.27
C HIS A 556 16.97 14.49 -5.38
N VAL A 557 17.05 15.14 -6.53
CA VAL A 557 17.50 16.54 -6.61
C VAL A 557 16.30 17.37 -6.11
N PRO A 558 16.27 17.84 -4.84
CA PRO A 558 15.19 18.64 -4.28
C PRO A 558 15.36 20.06 -4.78
N CYS A 559 15.11 20.18 -6.07
CA CYS A 559 14.73 21.38 -6.71
C CYS A 559 13.30 21.13 -7.10
N GLU A 560 12.40 22.02 -6.68
CA GLU A 560 11.17 22.13 -7.44
C GLU A 560 11.59 22.30 -8.91
N HIS A 561 10.87 21.72 -9.85
CA HIS A 561 11.08 21.99 -11.26
C HIS A 561 9.75 22.48 -11.80
N CYS A 562 9.57 23.78 -11.55
CA CYS A 562 8.93 24.76 -12.41
C CYS A 562 7.37 24.88 -12.49
N LYS A 563 6.88 25.79 -13.38
CA LYS A 563 5.71 26.67 -13.14
C LYS A 563 4.45 26.32 -13.88
N ASP A 564 3.40 26.74 -13.19
CA ASP A 564 1.99 26.69 -13.49
C ASP A 564 1.46 25.35 -13.01
N GLN A 565 0.72 25.46 -11.91
CA GLN A 565 0.02 24.41 -11.20
C GLN A 565 -1.06 23.81 -12.10
N ASN A 566 -0.62 23.04 -13.10
CA ASN A 566 -1.37 22.16 -13.98
C ASN A 566 -0.33 21.32 -14.74
N VAL A 567 0.17 20.27 -14.07
CA VAL A 567 1.08 19.18 -14.50
C VAL A 567 2.30 19.04 -13.53
N LEU A 568 2.86 17.83 -13.37
CA LEU A 568 3.39 17.13 -12.17
C LEU A 568 4.48 17.82 -11.32
N TYR A 569 4.31 17.74 -9.99
CA TYR A 569 5.45 17.31 -9.17
C TYR A 569 5.76 15.86 -9.53
N ILE A 570 7.01 15.56 -9.90
CA ILE A 570 7.62 14.22 -10.02
C ILE A 570 6.76 13.14 -9.34
N PRO A 571 6.41 12.04 -10.02
CA PRO A 571 5.38 11.08 -9.67
C PRO A 571 5.66 10.49 -8.31
N MET A 572 5.14 11.18 -7.30
CA MET A 572 4.44 10.50 -6.26
C MET A 572 3.28 9.77 -6.93
N CYS A 573 3.56 8.70 -7.67
CA CYS A 573 2.55 7.69 -7.80
C CYS A 573 2.47 7.09 -6.43
N THR A 574 1.43 7.50 -5.73
CA THR A 574 0.88 6.78 -4.62
C THR A 574 0.65 5.36 -5.07
N PHE A 575 1.63 4.49 -4.92
CA PHE A 575 1.44 3.08 -5.23
C PHE A 575 0.37 2.54 -4.31
N LEU A 576 -0.86 2.48 -4.80
CA LEU A 576 -1.94 1.76 -4.16
C LEU A 576 -1.71 0.31 -4.52
N PHE A 577 -1.31 -0.45 -3.52
CA PHE A 577 -1.22 -1.88 -3.66
C PHE A 577 -2.61 -2.45 -3.94
N THR A 578 -2.71 -3.31 -4.95
CA THR A 578 -3.94 -4.04 -5.26
C THR A 578 -3.95 -5.35 -4.47
N ASP A 579 -5.03 -5.60 -3.74
CA ASP A 579 -5.25 -6.87 -3.04
C ASP A 579 -5.72 -7.94 -4.03
N LEU A 580 -4.92 -9.01 -4.18
CA LEU A 580 -5.39 -10.29 -4.71
C LEU A 580 -4.82 -11.41 -3.84
N GLY A 581 -5.74 -12.11 -3.18
CA GLY A 581 -5.45 -13.35 -2.49
C GLY A 581 -4.90 -14.43 -3.44
N SER A 582 -4.09 -15.31 -2.83
CA SER A 582 -3.72 -16.64 -3.33
C SER A 582 -2.60 -16.75 -4.41
N ARG A 583 -1.37 -16.88 -3.90
CA ARG A 583 -0.24 -17.75 -4.34
C ARG A 583 -0.07 -18.06 -5.83
N ARG A 584 1.01 -17.54 -6.42
CA ARG A 584 1.91 -18.32 -7.30
C ARG A 584 3.30 -18.37 -6.67
N GLN A 585 3.70 -19.55 -6.21
CA GLN A 585 5.07 -19.82 -5.78
C GLN A 585 5.75 -20.56 -6.94
N CYS A 586 6.76 -19.93 -7.54
CA CYS A 586 7.64 -20.54 -8.53
C CYS A 586 8.58 -21.51 -7.80
N ASP A 587 8.17 -22.76 -7.67
CA ASP A 587 9.06 -23.88 -7.33
C ASP A 587 9.10 -24.82 -8.54
N ASP A 588 10.05 -24.61 -9.44
CA ASP A 588 10.59 -25.67 -10.30
C ASP A 588 12.02 -25.32 -10.70
N ALA A 589 12.97 -25.81 -9.91
CA ALA A 589 14.36 -26.00 -10.32
C ALA A 589 14.89 -27.26 -9.62
N THR A 590 14.68 -28.39 -10.26
CA THR A 590 15.37 -29.65 -10.03
C THR A 590 16.88 -29.42 -10.14
N ILE A 591 17.57 -29.37 -9.00
CA ILE A 591 19.03 -29.52 -8.95
C ILE A 591 19.29 -30.88 -8.30
N GLU A 592 19.73 -31.83 -9.11
CA GLU A 592 20.39 -33.06 -8.65
C GLU A 592 21.62 -32.67 -7.82
N VAL A 593 21.58 -32.90 -6.52
CA VAL A 593 22.79 -32.95 -5.68
C VAL A 593 22.78 -34.25 -4.90
N ASP A 594 23.57 -35.16 -5.46
CA ASP A 594 24.33 -36.26 -4.90
C ASP A 594 24.06 -36.70 -3.44
N GLN A 595 23.83 -38.00 -3.30
CA GLN A 595 23.51 -38.71 -2.07
C GLN A 595 24.75 -38.87 -1.18
N MET A 596 25.17 -37.87 -0.41
CA MET A 596 26.18 -38.09 0.65
C MET A 596 26.14 -37.01 1.74
N SER A 597 25.18 -37.07 2.66
CA SER A 597 25.30 -36.50 4.04
C SER A 597 24.05 -36.64 4.92
N ARG A 598 23.12 -37.57 4.64
CA ARG A 598 22.14 -38.01 5.66
C ARG A 598 22.84 -38.90 6.69
N ARG A 599 23.42 -38.30 7.74
CA ARG A 599 23.74 -38.91 9.06
C ARG A 599 24.62 -37.94 9.88
N ARG A 600 24.01 -36.94 10.52
CA ARG A 600 24.49 -36.24 11.75
C ARG A 600 23.79 -34.87 11.89
N ALA A 601 22.51 -34.87 12.22
CA ALA A 601 21.85 -33.70 12.83
C ALA A 601 20.48 -34.11 13.42
N GLU A 602 20.42 -35.25 14.12
CA GLU A 602 19.38 -35.47 15.12
C GLU A 602 19.93 -34.92 16.44
N ASN A 603 19.35 -33.81 16.89
CA ASN A 603 19.49 -33.14 18.20
C ASN A 603 19.84 -31.65 18.05
N PHE A 604 18.90 -30.85 17.57
CA PHE A 604 18.59 -29.49 18.04
C PHE A 604 17.28 -29.05 17.35
N LYS A 605 16.13 -29.42 17.94
CA LYS A 605 14.83 -28.87 17.55
C LYS A 605 14.72 -27.45 18.12
N MET A 606 15.03 -26.44 17.31
CA MET A 606 14.52 -25.08 17.49
C MET A 606 13.19 -24.97 16.71
N SER A 607 12.18 -24.45 17.39
CA SER A 607 10.79 -24.33 16.93
C SER A 607 10.63 -23.49 15.66
N LEU A 608 10.14 -24.11 14.58
CA LEU A 608 9.51 -23.47 13.42
C LEU A 608 8.14 -22.88 13.82
N PRO A 609 7.72 -21.70 13.34
CA PRO A 609 6.31 -21.36 13.27
C PRO A 609 5.71 -21.88 11.94
N TYR A 610 4.99 -22.99 12.07
CA TYR A 610 3.90 -23.55 11.24
C TYR A 610 4.05 -23.69 9.69
N PRO A 611 4.15 -24.95 9.18
CA PRO A 611 3.89 -25.28 7.78
C PRO A 611 2.38 -25.52 7.54
N CYS A 612 1.87 -25.18 6.35
CA CYS A 612 0.56 -25.56 5.78
C CYS A 612 -0.68 -25.45 6.71
N ARG A 613 -1.31 -24.27 6.78
CA ARG A 613 -2.71 -24.17 7.23
C ARG A 613 -3.64 -24.33 6.00
N ARG A 614 -4.58 -25.28 6.06
CA ARG A 614 -5.63 -25.49 5.05
C ARG A 614 -6.63 -24.32 5.11
N GLU A 615 -7.12 -23.88 3.95
CA GLU A 615 -8.14 -22.83 3.85
C GLU A 615 -9.42 -23.23 4.58
N TYR A 616 -9.97 -22.30 5.36
CA TYR A 616 -11.18 -22.52 6.15
C TYR A 616 -12.43 -22.25 5.30
N THR A 617 -13.16 -23.31 4.95
CA THR A 617 -14.37 -23.21 4.11
C THR A 617 -15.63 -23.34 4.93
N SER A 618 -16.56 -22.40 4.77
CA SER A 618 -17.88 -22.42 5.44
C SER A 618 -19.01 -22.40 4.42
N VAL A 619 -20.14 -23.02 4.75
CA VAL A 619 -21.36 -23.01 3.94
C VAL A 619 -22.46 -22.31 4.71
N MET A 620 -23.11 -21.30 4.11
CA MET A 620 -24.29 -20.65 4.67
C MET A 620 -25.53 -21.05 3.85
N ILE A 621 -26.48 -21.70 4.52
CA ILE A 621 -27.72 -22.20 3.92
C ILE A 621 -28.91 -21.48 4.54
N VAL A 622 -29.71 -20.82 3.71
CA VAL A 622 -31.01 -20.25 4.06
C VAL A 622 -32.03 -20.79 3.04
N PRO A 623 -32.85 -21.78 3.41
CA PRO A 623 -33.77 -22.40 2.45
C PRO A 623 -34.67 -21.36 1.79
N THR A 624 -34.90 -21.54 0.50
CA THR A 624 -35.74 -20.67 -0.31
C THR A 624 -37.22 -21.00 -0.08
N GLY A 625 -38.10 -20.00 0.03
CA GLY A 625 -39.56 -20.23 0.08
C GLY A 625 -40.13 -20.76 1.40
N VAL A 626 -39.39 -20.61 2.51
CA VAL A 626 -39.79 -21.10 3.85
C VAL A 626 -40.06 -19.98 4.86
N GLY A 627 -40.11 -18.72 4.41
CA GLY A 627 -40.35 -17.56 5.28
C GLY A 627 -39.29 -17.38 6.38
N ALA A 628 -38.01 -17.51 6.04
CA ALA A 628 -36.92 -17.36 7.00
C ALA A 628 -36.86 -15.94 7.58
N SER A 629 -36.75 -15.84 8.91
CA SER A 629 -36.66 -14.56 9.62
C SER A 629 -35.46 -13.71 9.21
N ILE A 630 -34.39 -14.30 8.66
CA ILE A 630 -33.29 -13.62 7.96
C ILE A 630 -33.01 -14.37 6.65
N GLY A 631 -33.07 -13.65 5.53
CA GLY A 631 -32.93 -14.21 4.18
C GLY A 631 -34.22 -14.84 3.61
N GLY A 632 -35.37 -14.52 4.20
CA GLY A 632 -36.68 -14.76 3.59
C GLY A 632 -37.11 -13.69 2.57
N PHE A 633 -36.37 -12.58 2.48
CA PHE A 633 -36.54 -11.50 1.50
C PHE A 633 -35.27 -11.40 0.64
N ALA A 634 -35.39 -10.92 -0.60
CA ALA A 634 -34.27 -10.86 -1.52
C ALA A 634 -33.11 -9.99 -0.97
N GLY A 635 -32.00 -10.65 -0.60
CA GLY A 635 -30.78 -9.97 -0.20
C GLY A 635 -30.72 -9.50 1.25
N ASP A 636 -31.75 -9.81 2.06
CA ASP A 636 -31.78 -9.49 3.49
C ASP A 636 -30.70 -10.25 4.29
N ALA A 637 -30.24 -11.40 3.79
CA ALA A 637 -29.11 -12.14 4.36
C ALA A 637 -27.73 -11.67 3.86
N LEU A 638 -27.66 -10.74 2.90
CA LEU A 638 -26.40 -10.23 2.35
C LEU A 638 -25.46 -9.62 3.41
N PRO A 639 -25.93 -8.85 4.41
CA PRO A 639 -25.06 -8.37 5.49
C PRO A 639 -24.43 -9.50 6.31
N VAL A 640 -25.17 -10.58 6.55
CA VAL A 640 -24.68 -11.76 7.27
C VAL A 640 -23.62 -12.49 6.44
N ALA A 641 -23.87 -12.69 5.15
CA ALA A 641 -22.89 -13.29 4.24
C ALA A 641 -21.61 -12.45 4.16
N ARG A 642 -21.73 -11.11 4.15
CA ARG A 642 -20.59 -10.18 4.18
C ARG A 642 -19.79 -10.27 5.48
N ALA A 643 -20.47 -10.37 6.61
CA ALA A 643 -19.79 -10.52 7.89
C ALA A 643 -19.07 -11.87 7.98
N LEU A 644 -19.72 -12.96 7.54
CA LEU A 644 -19.12 -14.29 7.50
C LEU A 644 -17.92 -14.35 6.55
N SER A 645 -18.02 -13.77 5.35
CA SER A 645 -16.94 -13.76 4.37
C SER A 645 -15.70 -13.01 4.87
N SER A 646 -15.83 -12.06 5.80
CA SER A 646 -14.66 -11.42 6.42
C SER A 646 -13.89 -12.33 7.41
N VAL A 647 -14.52 -13.40 7.90
CA VAL A 647 -13.94 -14.32 8.89
C VAL A 647 -13.43 -15.60 8.24
N VAL A 648 -14.12 -16.13 7.24
CA VAL A 648 -13.78 -17.39 6.56
C VAL A 648 -12.89 -17.16 5.34
N ASP A 649 -12.11 -18.17 4.94
CA ASP A 649 -11.25 -18.04 3.75
C ASP A 649 -12.06 -18.28 2.47
N CYS A 650 -13.09 -19.14 2.52
CA CYS A 650 -14.05 -19.37 1.45
C CYS A 650 -15.46 -19.54 2.03
N LEU A 651 -16.45 -18.82 1.50
CA LEU A 651 -17.86 -18.95 1.85
C LEU A 651 -18.65 -19.48 0.65
N ILE A 652 -19.36 -20.58 0.83
CA ILE A 652 -20.28 -21.13 -0.17
C ILE A 652 -21.70 -20.75 0.24
N THR A 653 -22.45 -20.10 -0.64
CA THR A 653 -23.85 -19.78 -0.39
C THR A 653 -24.63 -19.69 -1.71
N HIS A 654 -25.95 -19.50 -1.62
CA HIS A 654 -26.87 -19.65 -2.74
C HIS A 654 -27.52 -18.31 -3.17
N PRO A 655 -28.14 -18.27 -4.36
CA PRO A 655 -28.73 -17.05 -4.93
C PRO A 655 -29.57 -16.21 -3.98
N ASN A 656 -30.48 -16.85 -3.24
CA ASN A 656 -31.41 -16.18 -2.32
C ASN A 656 -30.71 -15.34 -1.21
N VAL A 657 -29.47 -15.68 -0.82
CA VAL A 657 -28.71 -14.89 0.16
C VAL A 657 -28.05 -13.65 -0.47
N LEU A 658 -27.64 -13.77 -1.74
CA LEU A 658 -26.76 -12.79 -2.40
C LEU A 658 -27.50 -11.82 -3.32
N ASN A 659 -28.67 -12.21 -3.81
CA ASN A 659 -29.45 -11.43 -4.78
C ASN A 659 -30.30 -10.39 -4.04
N ALA A 660 -29.95 -9.12 -4.16
CA ALA A 660 -30.70 -7.98 -3.59
C ALA A 660 -31.18 -7.03 -4.70
N ALA A 661 -31.73 -7.58 -5.78
CA ALA A 661 -32.19 -6.88 -6.96
C ALA A 661 -31.12 -6.00 -7.65
N MET A 662 -31.14 -4.68 -7.41
CA MET A 662 -30.11 -3.74 -7.89
C MET A 662 -28.93 -3.57 -6.93
N LEU A 663 -29.10 -3.94 -5.67
CA LEU A 663 -28.06 -3.85 -4.66
C LEU A 663 -27.16 -5.07 -4.79
N TYR A 664 -25.87 -4.82 -5.05
CA TYR A 664 -24.86 -5.86 -5.15
C TYR A 664 -23.65 -5.44 -4.33
N TRP A 665 -23.10 -6.39 -3.57
CA TRP A 665 -21.88 -6.19 -2.82
C TRP A 665 -20.81 -7.18 -3.29
N PRO A 666 -19.66 -6.72 -3.85
CA PRO A 666 -18.62 -7.60 -4.32
C PRO A 666 -17.92 -8.30 -3.14
N MET A 667 -17.93 -9.64 -3.15
CA MET A 667 -17.19 -10.46 -2.19
C MET A 667 -16.31 -11.45 -2.95
N PRO A 668 -14.98 -11.34 -2.89
CA PRO A 668 -14.06 -12.11 -3.74
C PRO A 668 -13.94 -13.58 -3.31
N ASN A 669 -14.25 -13.90 -2.06
CA ASN A 669 -14.12 -15.23 -1.47
C ASN A 669 -15.48 -15.95 -1.27
N VAL A 670 -16.51 -15.53 -2.00
CA VAL A 670 -17.85 -16.13 -1.94
C VAL A 670 -18.14 -16.88 -3.24
N LEU A 671 -18.51 -18.16 -3.11
CA LEU A 671 -18.94 -18.99 -4.23
C LEU A 671 -20.46 -19.01 -4.32
N TYR A 672 -20.96 -18.52 -5.45
CA TYR A 672 -22.37 -18.44 -5.80
C TYR A 672 -22.84 -19.80 -6.35
N VAL A 673 -23.45 -20.64 -5.50
CA VAL A 673 -23.81 -22.03 -5.83
C VAL A 673 -25.32 -22.23 -5.75
N GLU A 674 -25.88 -22.77 -6.83
CA GLU A 674 -27.31 -23.08 -6.92
C GLU A 674 -27.71 -24.20 -5.93
N GLY A 675 -28.94 -24.18 -5.40
CA GLY A 675 -29.37 -25.07 -4.31
C GLY A 675 -29.24 -26.57 -4.61
N TYR A 676 -29.65 -27.02 -5.80
CA TYR A 676 -29.51 -28.43 -6.20
C TYR A 676 -28.05 -28.82 -6.40
N ALA A 677 -27.24 -27.91 -6.96
CA ALA A 677 -25.80 -28.12 -7.07
C ALA A 677 -25.12 -28.24 -5.69
N LEU A 678 -25.56 -27.43 -4.71
CA LEU A 678 -25.10 -27.49 -3.34
C LEU A 678 -25.43 -28.83 -2.68
N ASP A 679 -26.63 -29.37 -2.90
CA ASP A 679 -27.03 -30.69 -2.41
C ASP A 679 -26.16 -31.80 -3.01
N ARG A 680 -25.89 -31.76 -4.32
CA ARG A 680 -25.00 -32.74 -4.99
C ARG A 680 -23.53 -32.61 -4.56
N PHE A 681 -23.08 -31.39 -4.32
CA PHE A 681 -21.77 -31.12 -3.73
C PHE A 681 -21.69 -31.71 -2.32
N ALA A 682 -22.68 -31.45 -1.45
CA ALA A 682 -22.74 -31.97 -0.09
C ALA A 682 -22.74 -33.51 -0.04
N GLN A 683 -23.45 -34.15 -0.98
CA GLN A 683 -23.43 -35.62 -1.17
C GLN A 683 -22.07 -36.15 -1.67
N GLY A 684 -21.18 -35.27 -2.12
CA GLY A 684 -19.85 -35.60 -2.63
C GLY A 684 -19.84 -36.18 -4.05
N LEU A 685 -20.94 -36.00 -4.77
CA LEU A 685 -21.12 -36.41 -6.17
C LEU A 685 -20.51 -35.40 -7.13
N TRP A 686 -20.56 -34.11 -6.78
CA TRP A 686 -20.00 -33.01 -7.56
C TRP A 686 -18.84 -32.33 -6.82
N ALA A 687 -17.90 -31.78 -7.57
CA ALA A 687 -16.88 -30.87 -7.08
C ALA A 687 -17.14 -29.46 -7.64
N LEU A 688 -16.72 -28.43 -6.89
CA LEU A 688 -16.84 -27.04 -7.32
C LEU A 688 -15.49 -26.57 -7.84
N GLN A 689 -15.46 -26.09 -9.08
CA GLN A 689 -14.28 -25.49 -9.68
C GLN A 689 -14.45 -23.97 -9.74
N PRO A 690 -13.73 -23.20 -8.90
CA PRO A 690 -13.73 -21.74 -9.00
C PRO A 690 -13.26 -21.28 -10.37
N VAL A 691 -13.87 -20.22 -10.89
CA VAL A 691 -13.57 -19.66 -12.21
C VAL A 691 -13.27 -18.18 -12.11
N HIS A 692 -12.43 -17.68 -13.02
CA HIS A 692 -12.16 -16.25 -13.10
C HIS A 692 -13.36 -15.47 -13.68
N GLN A 693 -14.01 -16.04 -14.71
CA GLN A 693 -15.15 -15.43 -15.38
C GLN A 693 -15.94 -16.45 -16.20
N ASN A 694 -17.28 -16.41 -16.11
CA ASN A 694 -18.20 -17.19 -16.93
C ASN A 694 -18.77 -16.36 -18.08
N LYS A 695 -18.97 -17.00 -19.23
CA LYS A 695 -19.78 -16.52 -20.36
C LYS A 695 -21.25 -16.79 -20.06
N VAL A 696 -22.01 -15.73 -19.78
CA VAL A 696 -23.41 -15.83 -19.35
C VAL A 696 -24.33 -15.72 -20.57
N GLY A 697 -25.23 -16.69 -20.74
CA GLY A 697 -26.35 -16.63 -21.70
C GLY A 697 -27.65 -16.21 -21.02
N LEU A 698 -28.52 -15.49 -21.74
CA LEU A 698 -29.80 -15.01 -21.21
C LEU A 698 -30.97 -15.72 -21.90
N VAL A 699 -31.85 -16.35 -21.14
CA VAL A 699 -33.12 -16.92 -21.64
C VAL A 699 -34.26 -16.04 -21.18
N LEU A 700 -35.05 -15.53 -22.12
CA LEU A 700 -36.24 -14.74 -21.86
C LEU A 700 -37.48 -15.57 -22.20
N ASP A 701 -38.44 -15.64 -21.30
CA ASP A 701 -39.73 -16.30 -21.55
C ASP A 701 -40.51 -15.57 -22.66
N GLY A 702 -41.00 -16.33 -23.64
CA GLY A 702 -41.86 -15.86 -24.73
C GLY A 702 -43.16 -15.22 -24.25
N GLY A 703 -43.60 -15.53 -23.02
CA GLY A 703 -44.75 -14.90 -22.36
C GLY A 703 -44.53 -13.47 -21.85
N ILE A 704 -43.29 -12.96 -21.84
CA ILE A 704 -42.98 -11.60 -21.35
C ILE A 704 -43.43 -10.55 -22.36
N GLU A 705 -44.15 -9.54 -21.88
CA GLU A 705 -44.59 -8.36 -22.63
C GLU A 705 -43.42 -7.60 -23.26
N GLU A 706 -43.64 -6.97 -24.42
CA GLU A 706 -42.57 -6.32 -25.19
C GLU A 706 -41.85 -5.22 -24.39
N GLU A 707 -42.58 -4.40 -23.63
CA GLU A 707 -41.99 -3.35 -22.80
C GLU A 707 -41.08 -3.94 -21.70
N LEU A 708 -41.57 -4.93 -20.94
CA LEU A 708 -40.79 -5.58 -19.89
C LEU A 708 -39.55 -6.28 -20.47
N ARG A 709 -39.69 -6.91 -21.63
CA ARG A 709 -38.58 -7.56 -22.34
C ARG A 709 -37.48 -6.56 -22.70
N ILE A 710 -37.84 -5.40 -23.25
CA ILE A 710 -36.88 -4.33 -23.59
C ILE A 710 -36.14 -3.87 -22.34
N ARG A 711 -36.84 -3.71 -21.20
CA ARG A 711 -36.19 -3.29 -19.95
C ARG A 711 -35.16 -4.33 -19.45
N HIS A 712 -35.44 -5.62 -19.56
CA HIS A 712 -34.47 -6.67 -19.22
C HIS A 712 -33.25 -6.66 -20.16
N LEU A 713 -33.46 -6.40 -21.46
CA LEU A 713 -32.35 -6.24 -22.42
C LEU A 713 -31.48 -5.01 -22.11
N GLN A 714 -32.10 -3.88 -21.76
CA GLN A 714 -31.38 -2.67 -21.33
C GLN A 714 -30.55 -2.92 -20.06
N VAL A 715 -31.05 -3.73 -19.14
CA VAL A 715 -30.29 -4.15 -17.95
C VAL A 715 -29.09 -5.01 -18.35
N ALA A 716 -29.27 -5.99 -19.23
CA ALA A 716 -28.17 -6.79 -19.76
C ALA A 716 -27.10 -5.91 -20.43
N ASP A 717 -27.50 -4.97 -21.30
CA ASP A 717 -26.57 -4.04 -21.95
C ASP A 717 -25.89 -3.10 -20.95
N SER A 718 -26.61 -2.62 -19.93
CA SER A 718 -26.06 -1.79 -18.87
C SER A 718 -25.01 -2.54 -18.04
N THR A 719 -25.25 -3.81 -17.70
CA THR A 719 -24.26 -4.64 -16.99
C THR A 719 -23.04 -4.97 -17.87
N ARG A 720 -23.22 -5.13 -19.19
CA ARG A 720 -22.09 -5.25 -20.13
C ARG A 720 -21.25 -3.99 -20.16
N ALA A 721 -21.89 -2.82 -20.26
CA ALA A 721 -21.20 -1.53 -20.39
C ALA A 721 -20.57 -1.04 -19.08
N SER A 722 -21.28 -1.19 -17.96
CA SER A 722 -20.89 -0.60 -16.66
C SER A 722 -20.10 -1.56 -15.79
N LEU A 723 -20.46 -2.86 -15.77
CA LEU A 723 -19.81 -3.87 -14.94
C LEU A 723 -18.83 -4.76 -15.73
N GLY A 724 -18.78 -4.63 -17.07
CA GLY A 724 -17.89 -5.41 -17.93
C GLY A 724 -18.25 -6.90 -17.98
N LEU A 725 -19.50 -7.28 -17.70
CA LEU A 725 -19.90 -8.68 -17.66
C LEU A 725 -20.04 -9.26 -19.08
N PRO A 726 -19.54 -10.47 -19.34
CA PRO A 726 -19.55 -11.09 -20.66
C PRO A 726 -20.89 -11.82 -20.90
N VAL A 727 -21.97 -11.06 -20.98
CA VAL A 727 -23.30 -11.55 -21.35
C VAL A 727 -23.34 -11.67 -22.87
N LEU A 728 -23.26 -12.87 -23.45
CA LEU A 728 -22.95 -13.04 -24.89
C LEU A 728 -24.17 -12.87 -25.80
N GLU A 729 -25.20 -13.68 -25.56
CA GLU A 729 -26.38 -13.80 -26.42
C GLU A 729 -27.62 -13.99 -25.54
N TYR A 730 -28.77 -13.53 -26.04
CA TYR A 730 -30.07 -13.83 -25.47
C TYR A 730 -30.91 -14.68 -26.44
N ILE A 731 -31.77 -15.53 -25.90
CA ILE A 731 -32.77 -16.29 -26.67
C ILE A 731 -34.14 -16.10 -26.03
N VAL A 732 -35.19 -16.08 -26.85
CA VAL A 732 -36.58 -16.06 -26.38
C VAL A 732 -37.14 -17.47 -26.54
N THR A 733 -37.86 -17.99 -25.55
CA THR A 733 -38.48 -19.32 -25.66
C THR A 733 -39.53 -19.35 -26.78
N ASP A 734 -39.64 -20.49 -27.46
CA ASP A 734 -40.56 -20.71 -28.59
C ASP A 734 -42.02 -20.82 -28.15
N THR A 735 -42.25 -21.20 -26.89
CA THR A 735 -43.56 -21.26 -26.23
C THR A 735 -43.45 -20.59 -24.86
N PRO A 736 -44.48 -19.85 -24.41
CA PRO A 736 -44.53 -19.33 -23.04
C PRO A 736 -44.40 -20.44 -22.00
N LEU A 737 -43.68 -20.18 -20.90
CA LEU A 737 -43.43 -21.18 -19.87
C LEU A 737 -44.69 -21.54 -19.05
N GLU A 738 -45.62 -20.58 -18.91
CA GLU A 738 -46.84 -20.66 -18.08
C GLU A 738 -46.54 -21.17 -16.67
N VAL A 739 -46.14 -20.24 -15.80
CA VAL A 739 -45.73 -20.49 -14.42
C VAL A 739 -46.95 -20.49 -13.48
N GLU A 740 -47.11 -21.56 -12.69
CA GLU A 740 -48.11 -21.68 -11.63
C GLU A 740 -47.41 -21.72 -10.26
N LYS A 741 -47.92 -20.97 -9.27
CA LYS A 741 -47.38 -20.86 -7.91
C LYS A 741 -48.47 -21.11 -6.86
N TRP A 742 -48.14 -21.77 -5.76
CA TRP A 742 -49.04 -22.00 -4.62
C TRP A 742 -48.26 -22.27 -3.32
N VAL A 743 -48.90 -22.11 -2.16
CA VAL A 743 -48.35 -22.54 -0.87
C VAL A 743 -48.83 -23.95 -0.54
N ASP A 744 -47.94 -24.84 -0.15
CA ASP A 744 -48.32 -26.18 0.31
C ASP A 744 -49.00 -26.11 1.68
N SER A 745 -50.30 -26.40 1.71
CA SER A 745 -51.13 -26.45 2.92
C SER A 745 -50.62 -27.36 4.05
N LYS A 746 -49.72 -28.31 3.77
CA LYS A 746 -49.16 -29.22 4.79
C LYS A 746 -47.85 -28.73 5.41
N THR A 747 -47.01 -28.07 4.62
CA THR A 747 -45.65 -27.69 5.02
C THR A 747 -45.49 -26.17 5.19
N GLY A 748 -46.44 -25.39 4.69
CA GLY A 748 -46.37 -23.93 4.67
C GLY A 748 -45.34 -23.37 3.69
N GLN A 749 -44.67 -24.20 2.87
CA GLN A 749 -43.66 -23.73 1.92
C GLN A 749 -44.28 -23.22 0.61
N SER A 750 -43.67 -22.21 0.00
CA SER A 750 -43.99 -21.81 -1.37
C SER A 750 -43.48 -22.85 -2.36
N THR A 751 -44.29 -23.24 -3.34
CA THR A 751 -43.89 -24.17 -4.41
C THR A 751 -44.63 -23.87 -5.70
N GLY A 752 -44.30 -24.56 -6.79
CA GLY A 752 -45.04 -24.41 -8.03
C GLY A 752 -44.52 -25.22 -9.20
N ARG A 753 -45.01 -24.91 -10.39
CA ARG A 753 -44.81 -25.72 -11.59
C ARG A 753 -44.73 -24.87 -12.86
N ILE A 754 -43.93 -25.35 -13.81
CA ILE A 754 -43.87 -24.86 -15.19
C ILE A 754 -44.65 -25.83 -16.08
N LYS A 755 -45.61 -25.34 -16.88
CA LYS A 755 -46.38 -26.22 -17.78
C LYS A 755 -45.57 -26.70 -18.99
N HIS A 756 -44.71 -25.83 -19.53
CA HIS A 756 -43.92 -26.11 -20.74
C HIS A 756 -42.40 -26.15 -20.48
N PRO A 757 -41.89 -27.06 -19.62
CA PRO A 757 -40.46 -27.13 -19.29
C PRO A 757 -39.57 -27.44 -20.50
N GLY A 758 -40.11 -28.14 -21.51
CA GLY A 758 -39.36 -28.46 -22.73
C GLY A 758 -38.97 -27.24 -23.56
N ALA A 759 -39.74 -26.14 -23.49
CA ALA A 759 -39.40 -24.89 -24.18
C ALA A 759 -38.15 -24.24 -23.56
N LEU A 760 -38.06 -24.26 -22.22
CA LEU A 760 -36.87 -23.80 -21.48
C LEU A 760 -35.63 -24.62 -21.85
N LEU A 761 -35.72 -25.95 -21.81
CA LEU A 761 -34.58 -26.82 -22.10
C LEU A 761 -34.06 -26.64 -23.54
N ARG A 762 -34.94 -26.56 -24.55
CA ARG A 762 -34.53 -26.30 -25.95
C ARG A 762 -33.82 -24.96 -26.11
N ALA A 763 -34.31 -23.92 -25.42
CA ALA A 763 -33.71 -22.60 -25.46
C ALA A 763 -32.29 -22.60 -24.86
N VAL A 764 -32.11 -23.26 -23.71
CA VAL A 764 -30.79 -23.43 -23.07
C VAL A 764 -29.85 -24.25 -23.94
N GLU A 765 -30.30 -25.37 -24.47
CA GLU A 765 -29.51 -26.24 -25.36
C GLU A 765 -29.00 -25.47 -26.58
N THR A 766 -29.85 -24.60 -27.16
CA THR A 766 -29.46 -23.75 -28.29
C THR A 766 -28.37 -22.76 -27.90
N LEU A 767 -28.47 -22.10 -26.74
CA LEU A 767 -27.44 -21.17 -26.26
C LEU A 767 -26.09 -21.86 -26.02
N ILE A 768 -26.11 -23.05 -25.41
CA ILE A 768 -24.90 -23.84 -25.14
C ILE A 768 -24.24 -24.23 -26.47
N ASN A 769 -25.00 -24.77 -27.42
CA ASN A 769 -24.47 -25.26 -28.68
C ASN A 769 -24.01 -24.14 -29.62
N ARG A 770 -24.74 -23.02 -29.68
CA ARG A 770 -24.47 -21.92 -30.62
C ARG A 770 -23.39 -20.97 -30.13
N SER A 771 -23.46 -20.60 -28.85
CA SER A 771 -22.66 -19.50 -28.26
C SER A 771 -21.66 -19.95 -27.21
N GLN A 772 -21.56 -21.26 -26.95
CA GLN A 772 -20.62 -21.86 -26.00
C GLN A 772 -20.65 -21.16 -24.64
N VAL A 773 -21.86 -20.85 -24.16
CA VAL A 773 -22.08 -20.29 -22.83
C VAL A 773 -21.83 -21.35 -21.77
N ASN A 774 -21.31 -20.94 -20.61
CA ASN A 774 -21.01 -21.83 -19.50
C ASN A 774 -21.77 -21.44 -18.21
N ALA A 775 -22.62 -20.43 -18.26
CA ALA A 775 -23.61 -20.11 -17.22
C ALA A 775 -24.86 -19.51 -17.87
N VAL A 776 -26.03 -19.69 -17.26
CA VAL A 776 -27.31 -19.24 -17.83
C VAL A 776 -28.15 -18.47 -16.81
N ALA A 777 -28.67 -17.31 -17.23
CA ALA A 777 -29.70 -16.55 -16.52
C ALA A 777 -31.05 -16.80 -17.19
N VAL A 778 -32.08 -17.16 -16.41
CA VAL A 778 -33.45 -17.38 -16.92
C VAL A 778 -34.38 -16.30 -16.39
N VAL A 779 -35.06 -15.59 -17.29
CA VAL A 779 -36.10 -14.62 -16.95
C VAL A 779 -37.45 -15.20 -17.31
N GLY A 780 -38.27 -15.51 -16.30
CA GLY A 780 -39.61 -16.09 -16.46
C GLY A 780 -40.73 -15.06 -16.22
N ARG A 781 -41.84 -15.12 -16.98
CA ARG A 781 -43.04 -14.33 -16.66
C ARG A 781 -43.82 -15.05 -15.56
N PHE A 782 -43.94 -14.41 -14.40
CA PHE A 782 -44.75 -14.90 -13.28
C PHE A 782 -46.16 -14.36 -13.38
N PRO A 783 -47.21 -15.05 -12.89
CA PRO A 783 -48.54 -14.47 -12.78
C PRO A 783 -48.53 -13.29 -11.81
N ASP A 784 -49.26 -12.23 -12.14
CA ASP A 784 -49.45 -11.08 -11.27
C ASP A 784 -50.24 -11.51 -10.02
N ASP A 785 -49.77 -11.09 -8.85
CA ASP A 785 -50.35 -11.49 -7.55
C ASP A 785 -51.67 -10.77 -7.24
N ASP A 786 -52.54 -11.44 -6.48
CA ASP A 786 -53.73 -10.82 -5.88
C ASP A 786 -53.31 -9.77 -4.83
N VAL A 787 -54.00 -8.63 -4.80
CA VAL A 787 -53.60 -7.41 -4.05
C VAL A 787 -53.43 -7.65 -2.54
N GLU A 788 -54.15 -8.60 -1.95
CA GLU A 788 -54.13 -8.87 -0.50
C GLU A 788 -52.87 -9.63 -0.04
N ASP A 789 -52.33 -10.56 -0.83
CA ASP A 789 -51.15 -11.37 -0.45
C ASP A 789 -49.82 -10.58 -0.59
N VAL A 790 -49.84 -9.52 -1.41
CA VAL A 790 -48.69 -8.65 -1.67
C VAL A 790 -48.46 -7.63 -0.55
N ASP A 791 -49.53 -7.16 0.10
CA ASP A 791 -49.44 -6.12 1.13
C ASP A 791 -48.83 -6.63 2.44
N ASP A 792 -49.10 -7.89 2.83
CA ASP A 792 -48.50 -8.50 4.02
C ASP A 792 -46.98 -8.72 3.84
N TYR A 793 -46.56 -9.29 2.70
CA TYR A 793 -45.14 -9.50 2.38
C TYR A 793 -44.38 -8.16 2.30
N ARG A 794 -44.99 -7.12 1.70
CA ARG A 794 -44.41 -5.77 1.65
C ARG A 794 -44.27 -5.11 3.02
N GLN A 795 -45.13 -5.46 3.97
CA GLN A 795 -45.03 -5.05 5.37
C GLN A 795 -44.04 -5.91 6.19
N GLY A 796 -43.41 -6.90 5.56
CA GLY A 796 -42.39 -7.76 6.19
C GLY A 796 -42.96 -9.00 6.86
N VAL A 797 -44.18 -9.40 6.52
CA VAL A 797 -44.90 -10.55 7.11
C VAL A 797 -45.28 -11.53 6.00
N GLY A 798 -44.91 -12.82 6.15
CA GLY A 798 -45.32 -13.87 5.21
C GLY A 798 -44.17 -14.53 4.47
N ILE A 799 -44.51 -15.28 3.42
CA ILE A 799 -43.58 -16.11 2.64
C ILE A 799 -43.54 -15.58 1.22
N ASP A 800 -42.35 -15.50 0.62
CA ASP A 800 -42.21 -15.21 -0.80
C ASP A 800 -42.81 -16.36 -1.64
N LEU A 801 -43.89 -16.07 -2.36
CA LEU A 801 -44.60 -17.02 -3.22
C LEU A 801 -43.83 -17.36 -4.51
N LEU A 802 -42.89 -16.50 -4.93
CA LEU A 802 -42.12 -16.66 -6.17
C LEU A 802 -40.94 -17.61 -5.94
N ALA A 803 -40.28 -17.47 -4.80
CA ALA A 803 -39.03 -18.13 -4.41
C ALA A 803 -39.03 -19.65 -4.65
N GLY A 804 -40.14 -20.33 -4.36
CA GLY A 804 -40.26 -21.77 -4.57
C GLY A 804 -40.22 -22.20 -6.04
N VAL A 805 -40.91 -21.47 -6.92
CA VAL A 805 -40.99 -21.81 -8.36
C VAL A 805 -39.73 -21.42 -9.10
N GLU A 806 -39.15 -20.31 -8.68
CA GLU A 806 -37.82 -19.85 -9.04
C GLU A 806 -36.75 -20.94 -8.84
N ALA A 807 -36.73 -21.57 -7.67
CA ALA A 807 -35.85 -22.72 -7.41
C ALA A 807 -36.14 -23.91 -8.34
N VAL A 808 -37.41 -24.17 -8.68
CA VAL A 808 -37.77 -25.24 -9.64
C VAL A 808 -37.18 -24.98 -11.03
N ILE A 809 -37.20 -23.72 -11.50
CA ILE A 809 -36.64 -23.32 -12.79
C ILE A 809 -35.12 -23.55 -12.81
N SER A 810 -34.40 -23.04 -11.81
CA SER A 810 -32.94 -23.18 -11.75
C SER A 810 -32.52 -24.65 -11.56
N HIS A 811 -33.19 -25.39 -10.68
CA HIS A 811 -32.95 -26.82 -10.44
C HIS A 811 -33.09 -27.64 -11.72
N LEU A 812 -34.13 -27.38 -12.53
CA LEU A 812 -34.36 -28.13 -13.77
C LEU A 812 -33.20 -27.96 -14.76
N VAL A 813 -32.71 -26.73 -14.93
CA VAL A 813 -31.60 -26.43 -15.84
C VAL A 813 -30.28 -27.01 -15.33
N VAL A 814 -29.96 -26.81 -14.05
CA VAL A 814 -28.72 -27.34 -13.44
C VAL A 814 -28.70 -28.86 -13.49
N LYS A 815 -29.84 -29.50 -13.24
CA LYS A 815 -29.96 -30.96 -13.26
C LYS A 815 -29.72 -31.55 -14.65
N GLU A 816 -30.23 -30.91 -15.70
CA GLU A 816 -30.13 -31.41 -17.07
C GLU A 816 -28.77 -31.10 -17.70
N PHE A 817 -28.28 -29.86 -17.58
CA PHE A 817 -27.10 -29.38 -18.31
C PHE A 817 -25.83 -29.28 -17.47
N GLN A 818 -25.91 -29.39 -16.14
CA GLN A 818 -24.76 -29.36 -15.21
C GLN A 818 -23.94 -28.06 -15.28
N ILE A 819 -24.56 -26.96 -15.68
CA ILE A 819 -23.95 -25.62 -15.68
C ILE A 819 -24.60 -24.72 -14.62
N PRO A 820 -23.90 -23.70 -14.10
CA PRO A 820 -24.49 -22.70 -13.21
C PRO A 820 -25.71 -22.01 -13.85
N CYS A 821 -26.82 -22.01 -13.11
CA CYS A 821 -28.05 -21.35 -13.51
C CYS A 821 -28.60 -20.52 -12.35
N ALA A 822 -29.17 -19.36 -12.67
CA ALA A 822 -29.97 -18.57 -11.73
C ALA A 822 -31.10 -17.90 -12.48
N HIS A 823 -32.15 -17.55 -11.76
CA HIS A 823 -33.39 -17.01 -12.31
C HIS A 823 -33.57 -15.54 -11.89
N ALA A 824 -34.41 -14.82 -12.64
CA ALA A 824 -34.98 -13.54 -12.27
C ALA A 824 -36.46 -13.50 -12.66
N PRO A 825 -37.37 -12.98 -11.82
CA PRO A 825 -38.78 -12.87 -12.17
C PRO A 825 -39.02 -11.64 -13.04
N ALA A 826 -39.82 -11.78 -14.10
CA ALA A 826 -40.38 -10.66 -14.83
C ALA A 826 -41.79 -10.37 -14.31
N MET A 827 -41.93 -9.23 -13.64
CA MET A 827 -43.20 -8.73 -13.10
C MET A 827 -43.41 -7.26 -13.48
N LEU A 828 -44.67 -6.82 -13.45
CA LEU A 828 -44.99 -5.41 -13.56
C LEU A 828 -44.61 -4.68 -12.26
N PRO A 829 -44.14 -3.41 -12.35
CA PRO A 829 -43.82 -2.63 -11.17
C PRO A 829 -45.09 -2.40 -10.33
N LEU A 830 -44.99 -2.66 -9.03
CA LEU A 830 -46.09 -2.45 -8.08
C LEU A 830 -46.34 -0.95 -7.84
N LEU A 831 -47.54 -0.61 -7.36
CA LEU A 831 -47.88 0.78 -7.00
C LEU A 831 -47.05 1.23 -5.78
N LEU A 832 -46.56 2.48 -5.85
CA LEU A 832 -45.79 3.10 -4.76
C LEU A 832 -46.64 3.21 -3.49
N THR A 833 -46.14 2.66 -2.38
CA THR A 833 -46.73 2.77 -1.04
C THR A 833 -45.80 3.56 -0.11
N LYS A 834 -46.38 4.22 0.90
CA LYS A 834 -45.62 4.90 1.96
C LYS A 834 -45.22 3.96 3.10
N ASP A 835 -45.93 2.85 3.25
CA ASP A 835 -45.77 1.90 4.34
C ASP A 835 -45.10 0.63 3.81
N LEU A 836 -43.78 0.70 3.58
CA LEU A 836 -42.94 -0.38 3.05
C LEU A 836 -41.91 -0.83 4.08
N CYS A 837 -41.76 -2.13 4.29
CA CYS A 837 -40.73 -2.68 5.15
C CYS A 837 -39.33 -2.45 4.55
N PRO A 838 -38.33 -2.00 5.34
CA PRO A 838 -36.97 -1.84 4.84
C PRO A 838 -36.35 -3.12 4.25
N ARG A 839 -36.83 -4.30 4.67
CA ARG A 839 -36.31 -5.61 4.22
C ARG A 839 -36.78 -6.00 2.82
N SER A 840 -37.98 -5.56 2.42
CA SER A 840 -38.53 -5.77 1.06
C SER A 840 -38.20 -4.60 0.11
N ALA A 841 -37.69 -3.47 0.63
CA ALA A 841 -37.44 -2.28 -0.16
C ALA A 841 -36.43 -2.44 -1.31
N ALA A 842 -35.50 -3.40 -1.20
CA ALA A 842 -34.53 -3.67 -2.26
C ALA A 842 -35.21 -4.13 -3.56
N GLU A 843 -36.31 -4.88 -3.44
CA GLU A 843 -37.07 -5.46 -4.54
C GLU A 843 -37.78 -4.38 -5.39
N GLU A 844 -38.23 -3.31 -4.75
CA GLU A 844 -38.95 -2.18 -5.38
C GLU A 844 -38.02 -1.24 -6.17
N ILE A 845 -36.76 -1.08 -5.70
CA ILE A 845 -35.77 -0.23 -6.38
C ILE A 845 -35.38 -0.81 -7.74
N GLY A 846 -35.42 -2.14 -7.86
CA GLY A 846 -34.86 -2.89 -8.98
C GLY A 846 -35.73 -4.04 -9.44
N TYR A 847 -36.99 -3.78 -9.80
CA TYR A 847 -38.02 -4.79 -10.11
C TYR A 847 -37.70 -5.79 -11.25
N THR A 848 -36.56 -5.67 -11.94
CA THR A 848 -36.11 -6.69 -12.91
C THR A 848 -35.24 -7.79 -12.27
N PHE A 849 -34.67 -7.56 -11.08
CA PHE A 849 -33.79 -8.46 -10.32
C PHE A 849 -32.54 -9.01 -11.05
N LEU A 850 -32.41 -8.70 -12.33
CA LEU A 850 -31.43 -9.24 -13.24
C LEU A 850 -29.97 -8.80 -12.96
N PRO A 851 -29.67 -7.56 -12.48
CA PRO A 851 -28.29 -7.13 -12.27
C PRO A 851 -27.49 -8.00 -11.29
N CYS A 852 -28.07 -8.33 -10.12
CA CYS A 852 -27.38 -9.15 -9.13
C CYS A 852 -27.19 -10.59 -9.61
N VAL A 853 -28.18 -11.13 -10.35
CA VAL A 853 -28.14 -12.48 -10.94
C VAL A 853 -27.00 -12.62 -11.96
N LEU A 854 -26.90 -11.67 -12.91
CA LEU A 854 -25.82 -11.67 -13.90
C LEU A 854 -24.44 -11.54 -13.23
N THR A 855 -24.36 -10.73 -12.18
CA THR A 855 -23.10 -10.54 -11.44
C THR A 855 -22.71 -11.80 -10.67
N GLY A 856 -23.64 -12.46 -9.99
CA GLY A 856 -23.41 -13.74 -9.30
C GLY A 856 -22.98 -14.85 -10.26
N LEU A 857 -23.70 -15.01 -11.37
CA LEU A 857 -23.39 -16.03 -12.39
C LEU A 857 -22.04 -15.81 -13.06
N SER A 858 -21.59 -14.56 -13.20
CA SER A 858 -20.29 -14.25 -13.83
C SER A 858 -19.10 -14.88 -13.09
N LYS A 859 -19.23 -15.18 -11.79
CA LYS A 859 -18.20 -15.80 -10.95
C LYS A 859 -18.63 -17.12 -10.31
N ALA A 860 -19.78 -17.66 -10.68
CA ALA A 860 -20.27 -18.93 -10.15
C ALA A 860 -19.31 -20.08 -10.50
N PRO A 861 -18.96 -20.97 -9.56
CA PRO A 861 -18.07 -22.08 -9.84
C PRO A 861 -18.71 -23.06 -10.83
N GLN A 862 -17.88 -23.73 -11.64
CA GLN A 862 -18.33 -24.80 -12.54
C GLN A 862 -18.47 -26.12 -11.77
N TYR A 863 -19.38 -26.98 -12.23
CA TYR A 863 -19.69 -28.24 -11.58
C TYR A 863 -18.96 -29.39 -12.27
N LEU A 864 -18.15 -30.15 -11.53
CA LEU A 864 -17.44 -31.33 -12.05
C LEU A 864 -18.04 -32.61 -11.49
N VAL A 865 -18.52 -33.49 -12.39
CA VAL A 865 -19.08 -34.80 -12.02
C VAL A 865 -17.95 -35.83 -11.86
N LYS A 866 -17.99 -36.58 -10.77
CA LYS A 866 -16.88 -37.40 -10.24
C LYS A 866 -16.62 -38.73 -10.96
N ASP A 867 -16.73 -38.77 -12.29
CA ASP A 867 -16.49 -39.96 -13.12
C ASP A 867 -15.29 -39.85 -14.10
N SER A 868 -14.58 -38.71 -14.13
CA SER A 868 -13.44 -38.48 -15.03
C SER A 868 -12.10 -38.49 -14.28
N GLN A 869 -11.12 -39.22 -14.82
CA GLN A 869 -9.82 -39.62 -14.25
C GLN A 869 -8.80 -38.47 -13.97
N SER A 870 -9.24 -37.25 -13.72
CA SER A 870 -8.33 -36.15 -13.38
C SER A 870 -9.06 -35.05 -12.61
N LEU A 871 -9.09 -35.15 -11.28
CA LEU A 871 -9.38 -33.99 -10.44
C LEU A 871 -8.17 -33.05 -10.54
N GLU A 872 -8.34 -31.95 -11.27
CA GLU A 872 -7.33 -30.90 -11.40
C GLU A 872 -6.99 -30.28 -10.02
N LYS A 873 -5.72 -29.88 -9.83
CA LYS A 873 -5.27 -29.18 -8.62
C LYS A 873 -6.05 -27.86 -8.50
N GLY A 874 -6.90 -27.72 -7.48
CA GLY A 874 -7.64 -26.48 -7.16
C GLY A 874 -9.16 -26.61 -7.03
N CYS A 875 -9.75 -27.79 -7.20
CA CYS A 875 -11.18 -28.00 -7.00
C CYS A 875 -11.55 -28.14 -5.53
N LEU A 876 -12.68 -27.56 -5.12
CA LEU A 876 -13.25 -27.75 -3.79
C LEU A 876 -14.09 -29.03 -3.76
N LEU A 877 -13.78 -29.90 -2.81
CA LEU A 877 -14.58 -31.08 -2.50
C LEU A 877 -15.41 -30.81 -1.25
N ALA A 878 -16.53 -31.52 -1.08
CA ALA A 878 -17.26 -31.40 0.19
C ALA A 878 -16.38 -31.73 1.41
N SER A 879 -15.29 -32.51 1.27
CA SER A 879 -14.32 -32.81 2.34
C SER A 879 -13.51 -31.62 2.82
N ASP A 880 -13.58 -30.53 2.06
CA ASP A 880 -12.88 -29.28 2.32
C ASP A 880 -13.72 -28.30 3.13
N VAL A 881 -15.01 -28.58 3.33
CA VAL A 881 -15.92 -27.81 4.18
C VAL A 881 -15.66 -28.08 5.66
N ASP A 882 -15.46 -27.01 6.43
CA ASP A 882 -15.13 -27.06 7.86
C ASP A 882 -16.31 -26.64 8.75
N SER A 883 -17.23 -25.81 8.27
CA SER A 883 -18.47 -25.45 8.96
C SER A 883 -19.68 -25.26 8.05
N VAL A 884 -20.88 -25.45 8.59
CA VAL A 884 -22.16 -25.22 7.92
C VAL A 884 -23.07 -24.44 8.87
N VAL A 885 -23.67 -23.34 8.40
CA VAL A 885 -24.60 -22.49 9.16
C VAL A 885 -25.98 -22.60 8.52
N LEU A 886 -27.01 -22.90 9.32
CA LEU A 886 -28.40 -22.98 8.88
C LEU A 886 -29.40 -22.55 9.97
N PRO A 887 -30.65 -22.20 9.59
CA PRO A 887 -31.76 -22.02 10.53
C PRO A 887 -31.99 -23.25 11.42
N VAL A 888 -32.34 -23.05 12.69
CA VAL A 888 -32.56 -24.14 13.64
C VAL A 888 -33.66 -25.11 13.21
N ASN A 889 -34.69 -24.63 12.51
CA ASN A 889 -35.86 -25.43 12.18
C ASN A 889 -35.91 -25.91 10.72
N ALA A 890 -34.81 -25.78 9.98
CA ALA A 890 -34.70 -26.21 8.58
C ALA A 890 -33.56 -27.22 8.34
N CYS A 891 -33.36 -28.15 9.27
CA CYS A 891 -32.24 -29.11 9.21
C CYS A 891 -32.50 -30.34 8.31
N ALA A 892 -33.71 -30.52 7.77
CA ALA A 892 -34.09 -31.71 6.99
C ALA A 892 -33.66 -31.67 5.51
N GLY A 893 -33.08 -30.58 5.02
CA GLY A 893 -32.63 -30.48 3.62
C GLY A 893 -31.56 -31.52 3.26
N ASP A 894 -31.59 -32.00 2.01
CA ASP A 894 -30.70 -33.06 1.52
C ASP A 894 -29.22 -32.72 1.72
N GLY A 895 -28.82 -31.47 1.47
CA GLY A 895 -27.46 -30.99 1.70
C GLY A 895 -27.06 -30.96 3.18
N ALA A 896 -27.94 -30.48 4.06
CA ALA A 896 -27.70 -30.44 5.51
C ALA A 896 -27.54 -31.86 6.09
N LEU A 897 -28.42 -32.78 5.68
CA LEU A 897 -28.36 -34.19 6.07
C LEU A 897 -27.10 -34.89 5.52
N ALA A 898 -26.68 -34.56 4.29
CA ALA A 898 -25.47 -35.12 3.70
C ALA A 898 -24.20 -34.70 4.46
N PHE A 899 -24.11 -33.43 4.87
CA PHE A 899 -23.02 -32.95 5.73
C PHE A 899 -23.06 -33.60 7.12
N ALA A 900 -24.26 -33.74 7.71
CA ALA A 900 -24.46 -34.32 9.03
C ALA A 900 -24.10 -35.82 9.12
N ARG A 901 -24.46 -36.61 8.10
CA ARG A 901 -24.32 -38.08 8.08
C ARG A 901 -22.92 -38.56 7.67
N ARG A 902 -21.97 -37.64 7.48
CA ARG A 902 -20.65 -37.95 6.94
C ARG A 902 -19.73 -38.62 7.97
N LYS A 903 -19.02 -39.67 7.54
CA LYS A 903 -18.15 -40.49 8.42
C LYS A 903 -16.71 -39.96 8.59
N ARG A 904 -16.21 -39.13 7.69
CA ARG A 904 -14.83 -38.57 7.70
C ARG A 904 -14.90 -37.06 7.45
N ASN A 905 -14.11 -36.28 8.18
CA ASN A 905 -14.08 -34.81 8.14
C ASN A 905 -15.49 -34.21 8.19
N LYS A 906 -16.19 -34.46 9.30
CA LYS A 906 -17.52 -33.92 9.56
C LYS A 906 -17.39 -32.41 9.84
N PRO A 907 -18.10 -31.55 9.09
CA PRO A 907 -18.06 -30.11 9.35
C PRO A 907 -18.79 -29.76 10.65
N LEU A 908 -18.42 -28.64 11.27
CA LEU A 908 -19.13 -28.08 12.41
C LEU A 908 -20.48 -27.51 11.94
N ILE A 909 -21.58 -28.12 12.37
CA ILE A 909 -22.93 -27.66 12.04
C ILE A 909 -23.40 -26.68 13.11
N ILE A 910 -23.73 -25.46 12.69
CA ILE A 910 -24.17 -24.36 13.54
C ILE A 910 -25.61 -24.02 13.18
N THR A 911 -26.48 -24.04 14.19
CA THR A 911 -27.91 -23.73 14.04
C THR A 911 -28.26 -22.43 14.74
N VAL A 912 -28.93 -21.52 14.03
CA VAL A 912 -29.29 -20.19 14.55
C VAL A 912 -30.74 -20.17 15.01
N GLU A 913 -30.98 -19.88 16.29
CA GLU A 913 -32.32 -19.84 16.90
C GLU A 913 -33.15 -18.65 16.41
N GLU A 914 -32.58 -17.45 16.32
CA GLU A 914 -33.28 -16.23 15.86
C GLU A 914 -33.77 -16.32 14.40
N ASN A 915 -33.19 -17.22 13.59
CA ASN A 915 -33.66 -17.41 12.21
C ASN A 915 -34.75 -18.48 12.15
N GLU A 916 -35.98 -18.12 12.53
CA GLU A 916 -37.14 -19.01 12.46
C GLU A 916 -37.67 -19.09 11.02
N THR A 917 -38.01 -20.31 10.59
CA THR A 917 -38.74 -20.61 9.34
C THR A 917 -40.12 -21.22 9.63
N VAL A 918 -40.96 -21.46 8.62
CA VAL A 918 -42.24 -22.18 8.80
C VAL A 918 -42.09 -23.69 9.01
N LEU A 919 -40.86 -24.21 8.95
CA LEU A 919 -40.55 -25.62 9.13
C LEU A 919 -40.38 -25.98 10.61
N ASP A 920 -40.48 -27.27 10.90
CA ASP A 920 -40.37 -27.82 12.25
C ASP A 920 -39.32 -28.95 12.31
N ASP A 921 -38.28 -28.81 11.49
CA ASP A 921 -37.19 -29.76 11.29
C ASP A 921 -36.00 -29.42 12.20
N THR A 922 -36.15 -29.68 13.49
CA THR A 922 -35.13 -29.37 14.50
C THR A 922 -34.02 -30.45 14.58
N PRO A 923 -32.80 -30.09 15.01
CA PRO A 923 -31.68 -31.04 15.15
C PRO A 923 -32.01 -32.23 16.05
N ASP A 924 -32.76 -31.99 17.12
CA ASP A 924 -33.15 -33.03 18.09
C ASP A 924 -34.06 -34.10 17.47
N LYS A 925 -34.99 -33.71 16.59
CA LYS A 925 -35.87 -34.65 15.88
C LYS A 925 -35.13 -35.50 14.85
N LEU A 926 -34.10 -34.92 14.23
CA LEU A 926 -33.31 -35.57 13.19
C LEU A 926 -32.08 -36.32 13.74
N GLY A 927 -31.78 -36.18 15.04
CA GLY A 927 -30.62 -36.79 15.69
C GLY A 927 -29.29 -36.22 15.20
N ILE A 928 -29.24 -34.94 14.84
CA ILE A 928 -28.05 -34.26 14.32
C ILE A 928 -27.36 -33.51 15.45
N GLU A 929 -26.08 -33.81 15.66
CA GLU A 929 -25.23 -33.05 16.58
C GLU A 929 -24.90 -31.68 15.97
N THR A 930 -25.32 -30.62 16.65
CA THR A 930 -25.16 -29.21 16.20
C THR A 930 -24.72 -28.32 17.36
N VAL A 931 -24.08 -27.18 17.04
CA VAL A 931 -23.84 -26.09 17.98
C VAL A 931 -24.95 -25.07 17.80
N MET A 932 -25.85 -25.02 18.77
CA MET A 932 -26.96 -24.08 18.77
C MET A 932 -26.51 -22.71 19.30
N VAL A 933 -26.80 -21.66 18.53
CA VAL A 933 -26.46 -20.28 18.83
C VAL A 933 -27.69 -19.40 18.75
N ALA A 934 -27.73 -18.35 19.56
CA ALA A 934 -28.90 -17.48 19.66
C ALA A 934 -29.10 -16.67 18.37
N ASN A 935 -28.01 -16.14 17.79
CA ASN A 935 -28.05 -15.24 16.62
C ASN A 935 -26.82 -15.42 15.72
N TYR A 936 -26.82 -14.74 14.57
CA TYR A 936 -25.71 -14.79 13.61
C TYR A 936 -24.41 -14.16 14.13
N TRP A 937 -24.46 -13.21 15.09
CA TRP A 937 -23.23 -12.66 15.68
C TRP A 937 -22.47 -13.72 16.48
N GLU A 938 -23.22 -14.52 17.25
CA GLU A 938 -22.67 -15.66 17.96
C GLU A 938 -22.18 -16.74 16.99
N ALA A 939 -22.90 -17.01 15.90
CA ALA A 939 -22.45 -17.92 14.84
C ALA A 939 -21.08 -17.52 14.27
N ILE A 940 -20.89 -16.23 13.96
CA ILE A 940 -19.62 -15.68 13.48
C ILE A 940 -18.51 -15.86 14.53
N GLY A 941 -18.81 -15.61 15.81
CA GLY A 941 -17.88 -15.82 16.92
C GLY A 941 -17.44 -17.29 17.07
N VAL A 942 -18.39 -18.22 16.92
CA VAL A 942 -18.13 -19.68 16.94
C VAL A 942 -17.23 -20.07 15.77
N ILE A 943 -17.48 -19.56 14.57
CA ILE A 943 -16.66 -19.82 13.38
C ILE A 943 -15.25 -19.25 13.54
N ALA A 944 -15.12 -18.03 14.07
CA ALA A 944 -13.82 -17.42 14.35
C ALA A 944 -13.01 -18.25 15.36
N ALA A 945 -13.65 -18.73 16.43
CA ALA A 945 -13.03 -19.61 17.42
C ALA A 945 -12.58 -20.92 16.78
N HIS A 946 -13.45 -21.55 15.99
CA HIS A 946 -13.15 -22.81 15.33
C HIS A 946 -12.02 -22.67 14.29
N LYS A 947 -12.01 -21.60 13.48
CA LYS A 947 -10.91 -21.26 12.56
C LYS A 947 -9.59 -21.09 13.30
N ALA A 948 -9.62 -20.47 14.48
CA ALA A 948 -8.46 -20.31 15.35
C ALA A 948 -7.97 -21.63 15.99
N GLY A 949 -8.75 -22.72 15.90
CA GLY A 949 -8.47 -24.01 16.55
C GLY A 949 -8.87 -24.05 18.02
N ILE A 950 -9.77 -23.16 18.45
CA ILE A 950 -10.28 -23.05 19.81
C ILE A 950 -11.64 -23.74 19.88
N ASP A 951 -11.86 -24.59 20.89
CA ASP A 951 -13.18 -25.15 21.18
C ASP A 951 -14.14 -24.02 21.60
N PRO A 952 -15.22 -23.75 20.84
CA PRO A 952 -16.17 -22.68 21.14
C PRO A 952 -16.80 -22.80 22.53
N TYR A 953 -16.99 -24.01 23.06
CA TYR A 953 -17.56 -24.21 24.40
C TYR A 953 -16.63 -23.70 25.51
N SER A 954 -15.32 -23.62 25.27
CA SER A 954 -14.36 -23.07 26.23
C SER A 954 -14.51 -21.55 26.42
N LEU A 955 -15.12 -20.86 25.46
CA LEU A 955 -15.42 -19.42 25.56
C LEU A 955 -16.68 -19.14 26.38
N ARG A 956 -17.49 -20.17 26.66
CA ARG A 956 -18.67 -20.05 27.54
C ARG A 956 -18.28 -20.38 28.97
N ARG A 957 -18.67 -19.51 29.91
CA ARG A 957 -18.37 -19.62 31.35
C ARG A 957 -18.76 -20.99 31.96
N ASN A 958 -19.81 -21.62 31.44
CA ASN A 958 -20.32 -22.91 31.90
C ASN A 958 -20.04 -24.07 30.92
N GLY A 959 -19.25 -23.86 29.85
CA GLY A 959 -19.05 -24.85 28.78
C GLY A 959 -17.94 -25.87 29.03
N ILE A 960 -17.09 -25.66 30.03
CA ILE A 960 -16.07 -26.63 30.44
C ILE A 960 -16.65 -27.55 31.53
N GLY A 961 -17.23 -28.68 31.11
CA GLY A 961 -17.94 -29.64 31.97
C GLY A 961 -17.12 -30.33 33.08
N ASN A 962 -15.81 -30.06 33.18
CA ASN A 962 -14.92 -30.64 34.18
C ASN A 962 -14.86 -29.87 35.51
N ILE A 963 -15.51 -28.70 35.62
CA ILE A 963 -15.65 -28.01 36.91
C ILE A 963 -16.95 -28.45 37.59
N LYS A 964 -16.98 -29.71 38.06
CA LYS A 964 -17.77 -30.04 39.25
C LYS A 964 -17.04 -29.45 40.45
N ARG A 965 -17.38 -28.22 40.85
CA ARG A 965 -17.10 -27.78 42.21
C ARG A 965 -18.38 -27.32 42.91
N ALA A 966 -18.77 -28.15 43.86
CA ALA A 966 -19.61 -27.82 44.99
C ALA A 966 -18.99 -26.72 45.87
N PHE A 967 -19.84 -26.16 46.72
CA PHE A 967 -19.72 -25.04 47.67
C PHE A 967 -20.07 -23.66 47.08
N ALA A 968 -21.06 -22.91 47.57
CA ALA A 968 -22.10 -23.11 48.58
C ALA A 968 -23.18 -22.02 48.40
N LYS A 969 -24.47 -22.34 48.62
CA LYS A 969 -25.61 -21.40 48.74
C LYS A 969 -25.60 -20.70 50.14
N PRO A 970 -26.46 -19.70 50.44
CA PRO A 970 -27.09 -18.65 49.63
C PRO A 970 -27.07 -17.24 50.30
N ALA A 971 -27.45 -16.18 49.56
CA ALA A 971 -28.12 -15.02 50.15
C ALA A 971 -29.37 -14.70 49.31
N LYS A 972 -30.49 -14.54 50.03
CA LYS A 972 -31.87 -14.54 49.55
C LYS A 972 -32.28 -13.22 48.87
N GLY A 973 -33.18 -13.36 47.89
CA GLY A 973 -34.25 -12.39 47.57
C GLY A 973 -34.06 -11.69 46.22
N VAL A 974 -35.03 -11.59 45.30
CA VAL A 974 -36.44 -11.98 45.26
C VAL A 974 -36.86 -12.08 43.77
N SER A 975 -37.68 -13.10 43.49
CA SER A 975 -38.60 -13.40 42.37
C SER A 975 -38.47 -12.78 40.97
N SER A 976 -38.58 -13.67 39.99
CA SER A 976 -39.31 -13.48 38.74
C SER A 976 -40.76 -13.05 38.96
N ALA A 977 -41.25 -12.03 38.24
CA ALA A 977 -42.62 -11.94 37.71
C ALA A 977 -42.82 -10.65 36.90
N THR A 978 -43.22 -10.81 35.63
CA THR A 978 -44.28 -10.06 34.92
C THR A 978 -44.76 -8.70 35.47
N GLN A 979 -44.72 -7.63 34.66
CA GLN A 979 -45.91 -6.88 34.19
C GLN A 979 -45.54 -5.52 33.56
N THR A 980 -45.91 -5.40 32.29
CA THR A 980 -46.72 -4.33 31.69
C THR A 980 -46.90 -2.99 32.43
N THR A 981 -46.66 -1.91 31.68
CA THR A 981 -47.34 -0.59 31.67
C THR A 981 -47.25 0.39 32.86
N LEU A 982 -47.01 1.65 32.46
CA LEU A 982 -47.48 2.92 33.03
C LEU A 982 -46.91 3.34 34.41
N LEU A 983 -46.07 4.39 34.42
CA LEU A 983 -46.49 5.71 34.92
C LEU A 983 -45.41 6.78 34.75
N GLU A 984 -45.86 7.88 34.15
CA GLU A 984 -45.25 9.19 34.08
C GLU A 984 -44.87 9.79 35.45
N ASN A 985 -43.96 10.76 35.37
CA ASN A 985 -43.84 11.95 36.21
C ASN A 985 -43.59 11.74 37.71
N TYR A 986 -42.40 12.12 38.16
CA TYR A 986 -42.17 13.26 39.07
C TYR A 986 -40.69 13.26 39.48
N LEU A 987 -39.94 14.26 39.02
CA LEU A 987 -39.09 15.16 39.83
C LEU A 987 -38.04 15.84 38.95
N SER A 988 -38.47 16.98 38.43
CA SER A 988 -37.64 18.12 38.08
C SER A 988 -36.92 18.71 39.30
N GLY A 989 -35.66 19.09 39.10
CA GLY A 989 -35.03 20.25 39.74
C GLY A 989 -34.05 19.93 40.87
N VAL A 990 -32.76 20.20 40.64
CA VAL A 990 -32.06 21.41 41.14
C VAL A 990 -30.82 21.68 40.25
N HIS A 991 -30.91 22.80 39.53
CA HIS A 991 -29.91 23.67 38.87
C HIS A 991 -28.97 23.17 37.77
#